data_AF-A0A8T2MV51-F1
#
_entry.id   AF-A0A8T2MV51-F1
#
_cell.length_a   1.000
_cell.length_b   1.000
_cell.length_c   1.000
_cell.angle_alpha   90.00
_cell.angle_beta   90.00
_cell.angle_gamma   90.00
#
_symmetry.space_group_name_H-M   'P 1'
#
loop_
_entity.id
_entity.type
_entity.pdbx_description
1 polymer ?
#
loop_
_entity_poly.entity_id
_entity_poly.type
_entity_poly.pdbx_seq_one_letter_code
_entity_poly.pdbx_strand_id
1 'polypeptide(L)'
;MNKSTKAEIHAAVEAAKKDVAVLLQKGRIWEHITLKRIMDSPDPLSRMVEELVSRGQVVRNIPTAAAPPAAATSRNDAEGETVSYPESESSGEPFQSSAAAPKQLFTARQRMAKAGLYKKHSLDHPLLKGFISYLKKDLANENYKQEVDNVARYLYFMDPTEPNLKFVRSPERTREYYYKLVGAKLCTQTVKNYIKSLKRFLKYQTACTRLMLKNRDLHQDCKKFIDFLSDLQISIPKEASKEMLRKGYAILTEDLLSPRNCGHVLRVARNDFLTVIGKLVGPQAVEGTKLTKSECQLLVYYLEATLMLRHMQRPGVIEHMTVQEWVRRRPFPGYGGHVVIGVMEHKTVATQVATFALSQEEEAWFQAYFEAVRPVLLGKKRQLEEDNASDDRFFISGTGKPIYNSCNDMERLHNKYNCPKITSQMARRAFETAAKRDMAGADKSLVSDYLTHSTATAKKHYRMLEAGNVVRGSLLLQRLAGDTDSVCETPGLARGEASVAHQYNKMDEQTAYDLLIESYPVTLNGCAPKRKIRELLAGVHERQCYDRWRQEQLELRMQHVLSHFDKRLPSESQVRAWVQKQGWKVNIPDSEKVVSRWKPAVRKKRIEDSTNSPCPGRRGRWLVYRADYDAMLQM
;
A
#
# COMPACT_ATOMS: atom_id res chain seq x y z
N MET A 1 5.54 20.91 -20.66
CA MET A 1 5.25 22.06 -21.54
C MET A 1 6.12 23.21 -21.06
N ASN A 2 7.29 23.36 -21.66
CA ASN A 2 7.55 24.32 -22.76
C ASN A 2 7.48 25.77 -22.28
N LYS A 3 8.59 26.17 -21.65
CA LYS A 3 9.32 27.45 -21.81
C LYS A 3 8.45 28.68 -22.11
N SER A 4 7.74 29.21 -21.11
CA SER A 4 7.47 30.66 -21.08
C SER A 4 8.82 31.37 -21.11
N THR A 5 8.95 32.35 -21.98
CA THR A 5 10.20 33.08 -22.12
C THR A 5 10.51 33.84 -20.82
N LYS A 6 11.79 34.04 -20.52
CA LYS A 6 12.20 34.79 -19.32
C LYS A 6 11.54 36.18 -19.24
N ALA A 7 11.24 36.79 -20.39
CA ALA A 7 10.56 38.07 -20.48
C ALA A 7 9.10 38.01 -20.00
N GLU A 8 8.34 36.97 -20.37
CA GLU A 8 6.95 36.79 -19.95
C GLU A 8 6.83 36.51 -18.45
N ILE A 9 7.76 35.73 -17.91
CA ILE A 9 7.84 35.48 -16.47
C ILE A 9 8.18 36.78 -15.73
N HIS A 10 9.11 37.58 -16.26
CA HIS A 10 9.47 38.87 -15.65
C HIS A 10 8.31 39.87 -15.70
N ALA A 11 7.57 39.94 -16.80
CA ALA A 11 6.39 40.81 -16.92
C ALA A 11 5.27 40.43 -15.94
N ALA A 12 5.01 39.14 -15.76
CA ALA A 12 4.02 38.67 -14.79
C ALA A 12 4.43 38.97 -13.33
N VAL A 13 5.73 38.89 -13.04
CA VAL A 13 6.26 39.24 -11.71
C VAL A 13 6.17 40.74 -11.45
N GLU A 14 6.46 41.60 -12.42
CA GLU A 14 6.35 43.06 -12.25
C GLU A 14 4.90 43.54 -12.11
N ALA A 15 3.96 42.91 -12.85
CA ALA A 15 2.53 43.15 -12.65
C ALA A 15 2.08 42.78 -11.21
N ALA A 16 2.49 41.60 -10.74
CA ALA A 16 2.18 41.17 -9.37
C ALA A 16 2.80 42.08 -8.30
N LYS A 17 4.02 42.59 -8.51
CA LYS A 17 4.65 43.55 -7.59
C LYS A 17 3.90 44.88 -7.53
N LYS A 18 3.37 45.36 -8.67
CA LYS A 18 2.59 46.60 -8.72
C LYS A 18 1.25 46.47 -7.99
N ASP A 19 0.58 45.32 -8.14
CA ASP A 19 -0.68 45.04 -7.45
C ASP A 19 -0.47 44.93 -5.93
N VAL A 20 0.63 44.30 -5.50
CA VAL A 20 1.04 44.24 -4.10
C VAL A 20 1.36 45.64 -3.55
N ALA A 21 2.05 46.50 -4.31
CA ALA A 21 2.36 47.86 -3.88
C ALA A 21 1.10 48.71 -3.65
N VAL A 22 0.09 48.61 -4.54
CA VAL A 22 -1.20 49.31 -4.40
C VAL A 22 -1.96 48.83 -3.15
N LEU A 23 -1.95 47.52 -2.89
CA LEU A 23 -2.59 46.94 -1.71
C LEU A 23 -1.90 47.36 -0.41
N LEU A 24 -0.56 47.45 -0.42
CA LEU A 24 0.20 47.90 0.75
C LEU A 24 -0.01 49.38 1.07
N GLN A 25 -0.21 50.23 0.06
CA GLN A 25 -0.36 51.67 0.24
C GLN A 25 -1.80 52.05 0.62
N LYS A 26 -2.81 51.48 -0.06
CA LYS A 26 -4.23 51.80 0.19
C LYS A 26 -4.87 50.96 1.29
N GLY A 27 -4.39 49.75 1.50
CA GLY A 27 -4.96 48.83 2.49
C GLY A 27 -4.52 49.13 3.92
N ARG A 28 -3.36 49.78 4.14
CA ARG A 28 -2.76 49.93 5.48
C ARG A 28 -2.93 51.30 6.13
N ILE A 29 -3.17 52.35 5.36
CA ILE A 29 -3.27 53.72 5.89
C ILE A 29 -4.73 54.13 6.06
N TRP A 30 -5.08 54.56 7.28
CA TRP A 30 -6.44 54.94 7.67
C TRP A 30 -6.48 56.40 8.11
N GLU A 31 -7.42 57.14 7.55
CA GLU A 31 -7.66 58.52 7.99
C GLU A 31 -8.60 58.52 9.19
N HIS A 32 -8.21 59.27 10.23
CA HIS A 32 -8.94 59.32 11.50
C HIS A 32 -10.40 59.78 11.32
N ILE A 33 -10.66 60.66 10.36
CA ILE A 33 -12.01 61.15 10.03
C ILE A 33 -12.89 60.01 9.49
N THR A 34 -12.31 59.10 8.70
CA THR A 34 -13.01 57.94 8.17
C THR A 34 -13.38 56.97 9.29
N LEU A 35 -12.48 56.76 10.25
CA LEU A 35 -12.73 55.90 11.41
C LEU A 35 -13.79 56.48 12.34
N LYS A 36 -13.73 57.78 12.64
CA LYS A 36 -14.71 58.45 13.49
C LYS A 36 -16.12 58.37 12.91
N ARG A 37 -16.26 58.60 11.60
CA ARG A 37 -17.53 58.44 10.86
C ARG A 37 -18.07 57.01 10.91
N ILE A 38 -17.20 56.00 10.94
CA ILE A 38 -17.61 54.60 11.09
C ILE A 38 -18.10 54.33 12.51
N MET A 39 -17.41 54.87 13.52
CA MET A 39 -17.75 54.63 14.93
C MET A 39 -18.99 55.37 15.41
N ASP A 40 -19.29 56.53 14.85
CA ASP A 40 -20.50 57.31 15.17
C ASP A 40 -21.76 56.76 14.47
N SER A 41 -21.61 55.69 13.66
CA SER A 41 -22.71 54.97 13.01
C SER A 41 -23.48 54.11 14.01
N PRO A 42 -24.81 53.94 13.85
CA PRO A 42 -25.61 53.01 14.64
C PRO A 42 -25.20 51.52 14.48
N ASP A 43 -24.43 51.17 13.43
CA ASP A 43 -23.74 49.87 13.32
C ASP A 43 -22.29 50.05 12.82
N PRO A 44 -21.33 50.24 13.74
CA PRO A 44 -19.93 50.50 13.38
C PRO A 44 -19.21 49.31 12.75
N LEU A 45 -19.60 48.08 13.14
CA LEU A 45 -18.85 46.88 12.79
C LEU A 45 -19.07 46.51 11.32
N SER A 46 -20.32 46.56 10.85
CA SER A 46 -20.64 46.33 9.43
C SER A 46 -20.01 47.38 8.52
N ARG A 47 -20.03 48.66 8.94
CA ARG A 47 -19.40 49.76 8.18
C ARG A 47 -17.88 49.64 8.10
N MET A 48 -17.23 49.18 9.17
CA MET A 48 -15.79 48.92 9.17
C MET A 48 -15.42 47.80 8.20
N VAL A 49 -16.22 46.73 8.18
CA VAL A 49 -16.02 45.58 7.28
C VAL A 49 -16.14 45.98 5.81
N GLU A 50 -17.13 46.79 5.44
CA GLU A 50 -17.29 47.29 4.07
C GLU A 50 -16.09 48.14 3.62
N GLU A 51 -15.60 49.03 4.48
CA GLU A 51 -14.45 49.90 4.17
C GLU A 51 -13.14 49.10 4.06
N LEU A 52 -12.98 48.01 4.83
CA LEU A 52 -11.85 47.10 4.69
C LEU A 52 -11.87 46.37 3.33
N VAL A 53 -13.03 45.85 2.93
CA VAL A 53 -13.17 45.13 1.65
C VAL A 53 -12.96 46.07 0.45
N SER A 54 -13.48 47.31 0.49
CA SER A 54 -13.33 48.28 -0.60
C SER A 54 -11.86 48.66 -0.86
N ARG A 55 -11.01 48.55 0.17
CA ARG A 55 -9.56 48.82 0.09
C ARG A 55 -8.75 47.59 -0.32
N GLY A 56 -9.40 46.49 -0.71
CA GLY A 56 -8.78 45.26 -1.18
C GLY A 56 -8.30 44.33 -0.07
N GLN A 57 -8.69 44.59 1.19
CA GLN A 57 -8.36 43.70 2.32
C GLN A 57 -9.36 42.55 2.40
N VAL A 58 -8.86 41.35 2.72
CA VAL A 58 -9.70 40.15 2.81
C VAL A 58 -10.13 39.94 4.26
N VAL A 59 -11.38 40.29 4.56
CA VAL A 59 -12.00 40.03 5.86
C VAL A 59 -12.77 38.71 5.79
N ARG A 60 -12.33 37.72 6.56
CA ARG A 60 -12.91 36.37 6.56
C ARG A 60 -13.90 36.20 7.71
N ASN A 61 -14.90 35.36 7.51
CA ASN A 61 -15.92 35.00 8.51
C ASN A 61 -16.77 36.18 9.00
N ILE A 62 -17.06 37.15 8.13
CA ILE A 62 -18.02 38.22 8.46
C ILE A 62 -19.37 37.55 8.72
N PRO A 63 -19.95 37.71 9.92
CA PRO A 63 -21.31 37.27 10.18
C PRO A 63 -22.19 38.29 9.47
N THR A 64 -22.51 38.11 8.19
CA THR A 64 -23.59 38.91 7.64
C THR A 64 -24.88 38.48 8.37
N ALA A 65 -26.08 38.92 8.02
CA ALA A 65 -26.83 38.09 7.07
C ALA A 65 -26.16 36.71 6.88
N ALA A 66 -26.24 35.94 7.96
CA ALA A 66 -25.30 34.90 8.36
C ALA A 66 -25.61 33.74 7.44
N ALA A 67 -24.97 33.72 6.30
CA ALA A 67 -23.54 33.48 6.24
C ALA A 67 -23.39 31.97 6.12
N PRO A 68 -24.04 31.37 5.09
CA PRO A 68 -24.28 29.95 5.00
C PRO A 68 -22.97 29.18 4.87
N PRO A 69 -23.04 27.85 5.03
CA PRO A 69 -21.88 26.98 5.09
C PRO A 69 -21.02 27.16 3.83
N ALA A 70 -19.76 27.51 4.04
CA ALA A 70 -18.77 27.71 3.01
C ALA A 70 -18.63 26.47 2.10
N ALA A 71 -18.96 26.67 0.83
CA ALA A 71 -18.66 25.81 -0.31
C ALA A 71 -17.16 25.92 -0.62
N ALA A 72 -16.45 24.79 -0.60
CA ALA A 72 -16.04 24.05 -1.80
C ALA A 72 -15.08 24.82 -2.73
N THR A 73 -13.81 24.41 -2.68
CA THR A 73 -12.97 24.38 -3.88
C THR A 73 -12.34 23.00 -4.00
N SER A 74 -12.97 22.23 -4.89
CA SER A 74 -12.51 21.06 -5.64
C SER A 74 -11.26 20.32 -5.14
N ARG A 75 -11.50 19.20 -4.43
CA ARG A 75 -10.62 18.03 -4.45
C ARG A 75 -11.26 16.96 -5.32
N ASN A 76 -10.55 16.58 -6.37
CA ASN A 76 -10.87 15.40 -7.18
C ASN A 76 -10.48 14.16 -6.37
N ASP A 77 -11.44 13.53 -5.70
CA ASP A 77 -11.26 12.24 -5.02
C ASP A 77 -12.25 11.23 -5.60
N ALA A 78 -11.72 10.41 -6.52
CA ALA A 78 -12.33 9.17 -6.92
C ALA A 78 -11.89 8.09 -5.92
N GLU A 79 -12.76 7.68 -5.00
CA GLU A 79 -12.54 6.49 -4.16
C GLU A 79 -13.85 5.68 -4.08
N GLY A 80 -13.83 4.51 -4.73
CA GLY A 80 -14.89 3.51 -4.64
C GLY A 80 -14.56 2.49 -3.55
N GLU A 81 -15.38 2.46 -2.50
CA GLU A 81 -15.42 1.35 -1.53
C GLU A 81 -16.85 0.76 -1.48
N THR A 82 -17.06 -0.35 -2.18
CA THR A 82 -18.27 -1.18 -2.15
C THR A 82 -18.11 -2.31 -1.11
N VAL A 83 -18.69 -2.19 0.08
CA VAL A 83 -18.69 -3.30 1.05
C VAL A 83 -19.66 -4.40 0.57
N SER A 84 -19.13 -5.53 0.12
CA SER A 84 -19.88 -6.75 -0.20
C SER A 84 -20.12 -7.55 1.08
N TYR A 85 -21.37 -8.01 1.27
CA TYR A 85 -21.68 -9.09 2.21
C TYR A 85 -21.67 -10.40 1.40
N PRO A 86 -20.95 -11.45 1.82
CA PRO A 86 -21.04 -12.73 1.13
C PRO A 86 -22.45 -13.30 1.26
N GLU A 87 -23.01 -13.69 0.12
CA GLU A 87 -24.07 -14.69 0.02
C GLU A 87 -23.45 -16.01 0.51
N SER A 88 -24.07 -16.60 1.53
CA SER A 88 -23.63 -17.84 2.14
C SER A 88 -24.19 -18.98 1.30
N GLU A 89 -23.45 -19.41 0.29
CA GLU A 89 -23.69 -20.71 -0.33
C GLU A 89 -22.84 -21.74 0.42
N SER A 90 -23.55 -22.55 1.20
CA SER A 90 -23.04 -23.67 1.97
C SER A 90 -22.55 -24.76 1.01
N SER A 91 -21.25 -24.92 0.86
CA SER A 91 -20.67 -26.16 0.33
C SER A 91 -20.65 -27.19 1.45
N GLY A 92 -21.36 -28.29 1.23
CA GLY A 92 -21.54 -29.34 2.22
C GLY A 92 -20.27 -30.15 2.41
N GLU A 93 -19.81 -30.21 3.66
CA GLU A 93 -19.24 -31.41 4.29
C GLU A 93 -19.33 -31.24 5.83
N PRO A 94 -19.73 -32.28 6.57
CA PRO A 94 -20.16 -32.15 7.95
C PRO A 94 -18.96 -32.28 8.89
N PHE A 95 -18.73 -31.28 9.73
CA PHE A 95 -18.01 -31.52 10.99
C PHE A 95 -18.88 -31.03 12.14
N GLN A 96 -19.35 -31.98 12.93
CA GLN A 96 -20.16 -31.77 14.11
C GLN A 96 -19.29 -31.16 15.22
N SER A 97 -19.73 -30.02 15.74
CA SER A 97 -19.29 -29.51 17.03
C SER A 97 -20.54 -29.03 17.77
N SER A 98 -20.92 -29.82 18.76
CA SER A 98 -22.01 -29.54 19.69
C SER A 98 -21.51 -28.57 20.75
N ALA A 99 -22.07 -27.36 20.79
CA ALA A 99 -22.08 -26.53 22.00
C ALA A 99 -23.27 -25.55 21.97
N ALA A 100 -24.08 -25.66 23.02
CA ALA A 100 -25.21 -24.84 23.47
C ALA A 100 -25.59 -23.57 22.67
N ALA A 101 -26.84 -23.54 22.20
CA ALA A 101 -27.48 -22.43 21.53
C ALA A 101 -27.54 -21.14 22.39
N PRO A 102 -27.11 -19.97 21.87
CA PRO A 102 -27.47 -18.68 22.44
C PRO A 102 -28.77 -18.14 21.80
N LYS A 103 -29.61 -17.56 22.65
CA LYS A 103 -30.88 -16.84 22.39
C LYS A 103 -30.92 -16.16 21.00
N GLN A 104 -32.00 -16.42 20.23
CA GLN A 104 -32.23 -15.91 18.87
C GLN A 104 -32.10 -14.37 18.76
N LEU A 105 -30.91 -13.89 18.45
CA LEU A 105 -30.67 -12.54 17.95
C LEU A 105 -31.16 -12.48 16.50
N PHE A 106 -32.35 -11.88 16.27
CA PHE A 106 -32.83 -11.66 14.91
C PHE A 106 -31.82 -10.83 14.10
N THR A 107 -31.28 -11.41 13.04
CA THR A 107 -30.38 -10.71 12.12
C THR A 107 -31.16 -9.65 11.34
N ALA A 108 -30.49 -8.58 10.89
CA ALA A 108 -31.14 -7.55 10.05
C ALA A 108 -31.83 -8.17 8.82
N ARG A 109 -31.27 -9.27 8.28
CA ARG A 109 -31.86 -10.05 7.19
C ARG A 109 -33.25 -10.59 7.58
N GLN A 110 -33.38 -11.23 8.74
CA GLN A 110 -34.68 -11.75 9.20
C GLN A 110 -35.71 -10.62 9.41
N ARG A 111 -35.29 -9.45 9.91
CA ARG A 111 -36.19 -8.29 10.06
C ARG A 111 -36.66 -7.72 8.72
N MET A 112 -35.76 -7.64 7.73
CA MET A 112 -36.12 -7.24 6.37
C MET A 112 -37.11 -8.21 5.73
N ALA A 113 -36.90 -9.51 5.90
CA ALA A 113 -37.80 -10.54 5.39
C ALA A 113 -39.20 -10.41 6.00
N LYS A 114 -39.28 -10.27 7.33
CA LYS A 114 -40.55 -10.08 8.05
C LYS A 114 -41.27 -8.79 7.63
N ALA A 115 -40.53 -7.72 7.36
CA ALA A 115 -41.08 -6.46 6.87
C ALA A 115 -41.42 -6.46 5.37
N GLY A 116 -41.20 -7.58 4.66
CA GLY A 116 -41.46 -7.71 3.23
C GLY A 116 -40.49 -6.92 2.34
N LEU A 117 -39.39 -6.41 2.88
CA LEU A 117 -38.47 -5.49 2.20
C LEU A 117 -37.53 -6.18 1.20
N TYR A 118 -37.56 -7.52 1.13
CA TYR A 118 -36.84 -8.29 0.11
C TYR A 118 -37.64 -8.56 -1.16
N LYS A 119 -38.96 -8.34 -1.12
CA LYS A 119 -39.78 -8.44 -2.33
C LYS A 119 -39.29 -7.41 -3.34
N LYS A 120 -39.10 -7.83 -4.58
CA LYS A 120 -38.55 -7.01 -5.66
C LYS A 120 -39.21 -7.38 -6.97
N HIS A 121 -39.26 -6.42 -7.88
CA HIS A 121 -39.67 -6.65 -9.25
C HIS A 121 -38.66 -7.48 -10.04
N SER A 122 -39.12 -8.13 -11.10
CA SER A 122 -38.25 -8.84 -12.04
C SER A 122 -37.26 -7.86 -12.70
N LEU A 123 -36.00 -8.28 -12.78
CA LEU A 123 -34.93 -7.50 -13.42
C LEU A 123 -35.07 -7.43 -14.95
N ASP A 124 -35.93 -8.28 -15.52
CA ASP A 124 -36.21 -8.30 -16.96
C ASP A 124 -37.14 -7.18 -17.42
N HIS A 125 -37.80 -6.49 -16.49
CA HIS A 125 -38.68 -5.39 -16.82
C HIS A 125 -37.93 -4.28 -17.58
N PRO A 126 -38.50 -3.68 -18.65
CA PRO A 126 -37.79 -2.71 -19.50
C PRO A 126 -37.12 -1.56 -18.74
N LEU A 127 -37.74 -1.04 -17.69
CA LEU A 127 -37.16 0.04 -16.86
C LEU A 127 -35.87 -0.40 -16.13
N LEU A 128 -35.83 -1.63 -15.61
CA LEU A 128 -34.68 -2.16 -14.87
C LEU A 128 -33.62 -2.70 -15.83
N LYS A 129 -34.04 -3.35 -16.93
CA LYS A 129 -33.16 -3.83 -17.98
C LYS A 129 -32.37 -2.70 -18.66
N GLY A 130 -33.04 -1.57 -18.95
CA GLY A 130 -32.37 -0.37 -19.45
C GLY A 130 -31.32 0.17 -18.49
N PHE A 131 -31.65 0.20 -17.19
CA PHE A 131 -30.71 0.64 -16.16
C PHE A 131 -29.52 -0.33 -15.99
N ILE A 132 -29.73 -1.64 -16.05
CA ILE A 132 -28.65 -2.64 -16.06
C ILE A 132 -27.72 -2.39 -17.25
N SER A 133 -28.26 -2.14 -18.44
CA SER A 133 -27.45 -1.86 -19.63
C SER A 133 -26.60 -0.61 -19.46
N TYR A 134 -27.16 0.46 -18.90
CA TYR A 134 -26.43 1.69 -18.59
C TYR A 134 -25.29 1.44 -17.59
N LEU A 135 -25.56 0.73 -16.49
CA LEU A 135 -24.53 0.45 -15.49
C LEU A 135 -23.38 -0.41 -16.04
N LYS A 136 -23.70 -1.42 -16.88
CA LYS A 136 -22.70 -2.31 -17.49
C LYS A 136 -21.89 -1.62 -18.58
N LYS A 137 -22.57 -1.00 -19.55
CA LYS A 137 -21.96 -0.54 -20.80
C LYS A 137 -21.38 0.86 -20.64
N ASP A 138 -22.13 1.76 -20.02
CA ASP A 138 -21.79 3.19 -20.03
C ASP A 138 -20.94 3.55 -18.80
N LEU A 139 -21.13 2.85 -17.67
CA LEU A 139 -20.35 3.05 -16.45
C LEU A 139 -19.31 1.97 -16.15
N ALA A 140 -19.21 0.93 -16.99
CA ALA A 140 -18.30 -0.21 -16.78
C ALA A 140 -18.34 -0.78 -15.34
N ASN A 141 -19.52 -0.74 -14.69
CA ASN A 141 -19.66 -1.18 -13.31
C ASN A 141 -19.97 -2.68 -13.27
N GLU A 142 -18.97 -3.50 -12.92
CA GLU A 142 -19.11 -4.96 -12.82
C GLU A 142 -19.99 -5.38 -11.63
N ASN A 143 -20.05 -4.57 -10.57
CA ASN A 143 -20.79 -4.85 -9.33
C ASN A 143 -22.18 -4.17 -9.28
N TYR A 144 -22.86 -4.06 -10.41
CA TYR A 144 -24.15 -3.38 -10.55
C TYR A 144 -25.33 -4.11 -9.86
N LYS A 145 -25.22 -5.42 -9.61
CA LYS A 145 -26.34 -6.27 -9.13
C LYS A 145 -27.00 -5.73 -7.87
N GLN A 146 -26.20 -5.32 -6.86
CA GLN A 146 -26.72 -4.79 -5.60
C GLN A 146 -27.48 -3.47 -5.81
N GLU A 147 -26.98 -2.60 -6.69
CA GLU A 147 -27.59 -1.31 -6.98
C GLU A 147 -28.96 -1.49 -7.66
N VAL A 148 -29.03 -2.38 -8.65
CA VAL A 148 -30.29 -2.67 -9.35
C VAL A 148 -31.29 -3.36 -8.41
N ASP A 149 -30.83 -4.29 -7.58
CA ASP A 149 -31.69 -4.96 -6.59
C ASP A 149 -32.27 -3.99 -5.57
N ASN A 150 -31.50 -2.99 -5.12
CA ASN A 150 -32.00 -1.95 -4.22
C ASN A 150 -33.12 -1.13 -4.87
N VAL A 151 -32.96 -0.78 -6.16
CA VAL A 151 -33.99 -0.07 -6.93
C VAL A 151 -35.21 -0.97 -7.13
N ALA A 152 -35.02 -2.24 -7.50
CA ALA A 152 -36.12 -3.18 -7.73
C ALA A 152 -36.96 -3.43 -6.45
N ARG A 153 -36.32 -3.52 -5.28
CA ARG A 153 -37.01 -3.60 -3.97
C ARG A 153 -37.79 -2.33 -3.66
N TYR A 154 -37.19 -1.17 -3.91
CA TYR A 154 -37.85 0.12 -3.70
C TYR A 154 -39.08 0.28 -4.60
N LEU A 155 -38.95 0.00 -5.90
CA LEU A 155 -40.06 0.08 -6.85
C LEU A 155 -41.20 -0.87 -6.46
N TYR A 156 -40.87 -2.08 -6.01
CA TYR A 156 -41.88 -3.03 -5.52
C TYR A 156 -42.63 -2.52 -4.29
N PHE A 157 -41.94 -1.84 -3.37
CA PHE A 157 -42.59 -1.24 -2.21
C PHE A 157 -43.55 -0.10 -2.61
N MET A 158 -43.16 0.71 -3.59
CA MET A 158 -43.98 1.81 -4.09
C MET A 158 -45.19 1.32 -4.88
N ASP A 159 -45.01 0.28 -5.69
CA ASP A 159 -46.08 -0.35 -6.45
C ASP A 159 -45.76 -1.85 -6.65
N PRO A 160 -46.45 -2.75 -5.93
CA PRO A 160 -46.23 -4.19 -6.08
C PRO A 160 -46.64 -4.77 -7.43
N THR A 161 -47.45 -4.04 -8.21
CA THR A 161 -48.04 -4.56 -9.45
C THR A 161 -47.07 -4.44 -10.62
N GLU A 162 -46.49 -3.25 -10.83
CA GLU A 162 -45.58 -2.99 -11.93
C GLU A 162 -44.54 -1.91 -11.58
N PRO A 163 -43.26 -2.07 -11.99
CA PRO A 163 -42.28 -1.00 -11.87
C PRO A 163 -42.68 0.22 -12.70
N ASN A 164 -42.81 1.38 -12.07
CA ASN A 164 -43.09 2.64 -12.77
C ASN A 164 -42.41 3.84 -12.08
N LEU A 165 -42.46 5.02 -12.70
CA LEU A 165 -41.86 6.24 -12.17
C LEU A 165 -42.85 7.13 -11.39
N LYS A 166 -44.12 6.73 -11.22
CA LYS A 166 -45.14 7.59 -10.59
C LYS A 166 -44.86 7.85 -9.11
N PHE A 167 -44.00 7.03 -8.49
CA PHE A 167 -43.55 7.19 -7.11
C PHE A 167 -42.95 8.57 -6.79
N VAL A 168 -42.45 9.29 -7.80
CA VAL A 168 -41.88 10.64 -7.64
C VAL A 168 -42.91 11.66 -7.13
N ARG A 169 -44.20 11.36 -7.24
CA ARG A 169 -45.32 12.16 -6.72
C ARG A 169 -45.75 11.75 -5.31
N SER A 170 -45.06 10.79 -4.70
CA SER A 170 -45.39 10.27 -3.36
C SER A 170 -44.15 10.27 -2.44
N PRO A 171 -43.60 11.46 -2.11
CA PRO A 171 -42.43 11.58 -1.24
C PRO A 171 -42.67 11.02 0.16
N GLU A 172 -43.90 11.08 0.68
CA GLU A 172 -44.29 10.57 2.01
C GLU A 172 -44.07 9.06 2.12
N ARG A 173 -44.56 8.32 1.12
CA ARG A 173 -44.42 6.86 1.05
C ARG A 173 -42.95 6.45 0.84
N THR A 174 -42.17 7.32 0.22
CA THR A 174 -40.70 7.14 0.15
C THR A 174 -40.04 7.30 1.51
N ARG A 175 -40.44 8.30 2.31
CA ARG A 175 -39.96 8.43 3.70
C ARG A 175 -40.32 7.18 4.51
N GLU A 176 -41.54 6.67 4.36
CA GLU A 176 -41.99 5.43 5.02
C GLU A 176 -41.10 4.23 4.69
N TYR A 177 -40.71 4.05 3.42
CA TYR A 177 -39.79 2.99 3.02
C TYR A 177 -38.46 3.06 3.79
N TYR A 178 -37.86 4.24 3.85
CA TYR A 178 -36.60 4.43 4.56
C TYR A 178 -36.76 4.30 6.09
N TYR A 179 -37.90 4.71 6.66
CA TYR A 179 -38.21 4.44 8.07
C TYR A 179 -38.34 2.94 8.34
N LYS A 180 -38.94 2.16 7.44
CA LYS A 180 -38.99 0.70 7.55
C LYS A 180 -37.60 0.07 7.46
N LEU A 181 -36.72 0.58 6.62
CA LEU A 181 -35.32 0.15 6.57
C LEU A 181 -34.57 0.46 7.88
N VAL A 182 -34.75 1.65 8.44
CA VAL A 182 -34.15 2.02 9.75
C VAL A 182 -34.75 1.18 10.88
N GLY A 183 -36.07 0.96 10.89
CA GLY A 183 -36.77 0.12 11.86
C GLY A 183 -36.35 -1.36 11.82
N ALA A 184 -35.98 -1.88 10.64
CA ALA A 184 -35.35 -3.19 10.48
C ALA A 184 -33.91 -3.25 11.02
N LYS A 185 -33.40 -2.14 11.58
CA LYS A 185 -32.05 -1.95 12.13
C LYS A 185 -30.95 -2.18 11.08
N LEU A 186 -31.18 -1.78 9.82
CA LEU A 186 -30.08 -1.71 8.85
C LEU A 186 -29.08 -0.64 9.29
N CYS A 187 -27.80 -0.88 9.04
CA CYS A 187 -26.80 0.15 9.28
C CYS A 187 -27.06 1.36 8.38
N THR A 188 -26.81 2.56 8.89
CA THR A 188 -27.06 3.82 8.16
C THR A 188 -26.39 3.84 6.80
N GLN A 189 -25.21 3.23 6.66
CA GLN A 189 -24.51 3.15 5.38
C GLN A 189 -25.31 2.34 4.34
N THR A 190 -25.94 1.25 4.75
CA THR A 190 -26.79 0.47 3.84
C THR A 190 -28.01 1.29 3.43
N VAL A 191 -28.66 2.00 4.35
CA VAL A 191 -29.78 2.90 4.02
C VAL A 191 -29.35 3.99 3.04
N LYS A 192 -28.18 4.62 3.26
CA LYS A 192 -27.59 5.58 2.31
C LYS A 192 -27.31 4.95 0.94
N ASN A 193 -26.91 3.68 0.88
CA ASN A 193 -26.68 2.98 -0.39
C ASN A 193 -28.00 2.80 -1.17
N TYR A 194 -29.13 2.48 -0.52
CA TYR A 194 -30.44 2.46 -1.18
C TYR A 194 -30.78 3.81 -1.83
N ILE A 195 -30.55 4.92 -1.11
CA ILE A 195 -30.79 6.28 -1.64
C ILE A 195 -29.88 6.59 -2.82
N LYS A 196 -28.59 6.24 -2.72
CA LYS A 196 -27.63 6.43 -3.82
C LYS A 196 -28.04 5.66 -5.06
N SER A 197 -28.44 4.39 -4.92
CA SER A 197 -28.93 3.56 -6.02
C SER A 197 -30.14 4.19 -6.70
N LEU A 198 -31.11 4.68 -5.91
CA LEU A 198 -32.30 5.34 -6.45
C LEU A 198 -31.99 6.66 -7.15
N LYS A 199 -31.09 7.49 -6.57
CA LYS A 199 -30.61 8.73 -7.22
C LYS A 199 -29.93 8.44 -8.55
N ARG A 200 -29.09 7.41 -8.62
CA ARG A 200 -28.42 7.02 -9.88
C ARG A 200 -29.43 6.53 -10.91
N PHE A 201 -30.42 5.74 -10.50
CA PHE A 201 -31.52 5.33 -11.37
C PHE A 201 -32.29 6.52 -11.95
N LEU A 202 -32.67 7.50 -11.13
CA LEU A 202 -33.37 8.70 -11.60
C LEU A 202 -32.50 9.58 -12.50
N LYS A 203 -31.19 9.68 -12.23
CA LYS A 203 -30.24 10.34 -13.14
C LYS A 203 -30.19 9.65 -14.49
N TYR A 204 -30.13 8.32 -14.53
CA TYR A 204 -30.23 7.55 -15.78
C TYR A 204 -31.54 7.87 -16.52
N GLN A 205 -32.68 7.81 -15.82
CA GLN A 205 -33.98 8.11 -16.43
C GLN A 205 -34.08 9.52 -17.01
N THR A 206 -33.50 10.52 -16.33
CA THR A 206 -33.58 11.93 -16.72
C THR A 206 -32.55 12.38 -17.75
N ALA A 207 -31.39 11.71 -17.83
CA ALA A 207 -30.28 12.10 -18.71
C ALA A 207 -30.08 11.17 -19.91
N CYS A 208 -30.38 9.88 -19.76
CA CYS A 208 -30.02 8.84 -20.74
C CYS A 208 -31.24 8.20 -21.42
N THR A 209 -32.45 8.67 -21.15
CA THR A 209 -33.67 8.17 -21.80
C THR A 209 -34.44 9.31 -22.48
N ARG A 210 -35.42 8.94 -23.33
CA ARG A 210 -36.31 9.89 -24.00
C ARG A 210 -37.42 10.44 -23.10
N LEU A 211 -37.30 10.34 -21.78
CA LEU A 211 -38.33 10.78 -20.83
C LEU A 211 -38.70 12.26 -21.01
N MET A 212 -37.72 13.14 -21.24
CA MET A 212 -37.94 14.56 -21.55
C MET A 212 -38.95 14.77 -22.69
N LEU A 213 -38.79 13.99 -23.76
CA LEU A 213 -39.58 14.11 -24.99
C LEU A 213 -40.95 13.46 -24.86
N LYS A 214 -41.05 12.38 -24.06
CA LYS A 214 -42.29 11.63 -23.86
C LYS A 214 -43.21 12.25 -22.80
N ASN A 215 -42.65 12.79 -21.73
CA ASN A 215 -43.41 13.35 -20.61
C ASN A 215 -42.55 14.37 -19.84
N ARG A 216 -42.73 15.65 -20.18
CA ARG A 216 -41.97 16.76 -19.61
C ARG A 216 -42.27 16.99 -18.13
N ASP A 217 -43.52 16.81 -17.70
CA ASP A 217 -43.92 16.97 -16.31
C ASP A 217 -43.30 15.89 -15.43
N LEU A 218 -43.37 14.63 -15.86
CA LEU A 218 -42.75 13.52 -15.16
C LEU A 218 -41.22 13.65 -15.11
N HIS A 219 -40.60 14.21 -16.14
CA HIS A 219 -39.16 14.52 -16.11
C HIS A 219 -38.82 15.56 -15.05
N GLN A 220 -39.58 16.65 -14.98
CA GLN A 220 -39.37 17.69 -13.99
C GLN A 220 -39.65 17.17 -12.56
N ASP A 221 -40.67 16.34 -12.39
CA ASP A 221 -40.96 15.64 -11.13
C ASP A 221 -39.77 14.77 -10.72
N CYS A 222 -39.18 13.98 -11.63
CA CYS A 222 -38.00 13.17 -11.36
C CYS A 222 -36.80 14.01 -10.92
N LYS A 223 -36.57 15.18 -11.55
CA LYS A 223 -35.49 16.10 -11.16
C LYS A 223 -35.69 16.64 -9.75
N LYS A 224 -36.87 17.18 -9.45
CA LYS A 224 -37.22 17.66 -8.09
C LYS A 224 -37.08 16.54 -7.05
N PHE A 225 -37.42 15.31 -7.44
CA PHE A 225 -37.30 14.15 -6.56
C PHE A 225 -35.85 13.77 -6.24
N ILE A 226 -34.90 13.99 -7.16
CA ILE A 226 -33.46 13.79 -6.89
C ILE A 226 -32.97 14.76 -5.80
N ASP A 227 -33.47 16.00 -5.79
CA ASP A 227 -33.15 16.99 -4.76
C ASP A 227 -33.76 16.57 -3.42
N PHE A 228 -35.03 16.17 -3.40
CA PHE A 228 -35.68 15.58 -2.21
C PHE A 228 -34.88 14.40 -1.63
N LEU A 229 -34.39 13.48 -2.48
CA LEU A 229 -33.56 12.36 -2.02
C LEU A 229 -32.22 12.82 -1.45
N SER A 230 -31.68 13.96 -1.90
CA SER A 230 -30.46 14.56 -1.36
C SER A 230 -30.71 15.10 0.06
N ASP A 231 -31.83 15.78 0.28
CA ASP A 231 -32.23 16.26 1.61
C ASP A 231 -32.54 15.09 2.56
N LEU A 232 -33.18 14.04 2.03
CA LEU A 232 -33.44 12.81 2.79
C LEU A 232 -32.13 12.12 3.21
N GLN A 233 -31.13 12.08 2.31
CA GLN A 233 -29.81 11.55 2.61
C GLN A 233 -29.09 12.34 3.73
N ILE A 234 -29.31 13.66 3.81
CA ILE A 234 -28.74 14.56 4.83
C ILE A 234 -29.50 14.50 6.16
N SER A 235 -30.78 14.14 6.18
CA SER A 235 -31.62 14.12 7.40
C SER A 235 -31.62 12.80 8.18
N ILE A 236 -31.23 11.69 7.56
CA ILE A 236 -30.95 10.39 8.19
C ILE A 236 -29.84 10.36 9.30
N PRO A 237 -28.91 11.33 9.51
CA PRO A 237 -27.76 11.15 10.40
C PRO A 237 -27.94 11.27 11.92
N LYS A 238 -29.13 11.48 12.51
CA LYS A 238 -29.19 11.61 13.98
C LYS A 238 -28.83 10.31 14.71
N GLU A 239 -29.18 9.13 14.18
CA GLU A 239 -28.65 7.86 14.70
C GLU A 239 -27.22 7.56 14.23
N ALA A 240 -26.80 8.04 13.06
CA ALA A 240 -25.46 7.78 12.52
C ALA A 240 -24.37 8.50 13.32
N SER A 241 -24.61 9.75 13.73
CA SER A 241 -23.74 10.47 14.64
C SER A 241 -23.72 9.83 16.02
N LYS A 242 -24.87 9.34 16.53
CA LYS A 242 -24.92 8.57 17.80
C LYS A 242 -24.20 7.23 17.69
N GLU A 243 -24.25 6.55 16.56
CA GLU A 243 -23.50 5.32 16.28
C GLU A 243 -22.00 5.57 16.14
N MET A 244 -21.61 6.67 15.49
CA MET A 244 -20.20 7.12 15.46
C MET A 244 -19.70 7.57 16.82
N LEU A 245 -20.54 8.25 17.62
CA LEU A 245 -20.27 8.60 19.02
C LEU A 245 -20.24 7.36 19.91
N ARG A 246 -21.10 6.36 19.71
CA ARG A 246 -21.06 5.07 20.41
C ARG A 246 -19.82 4.28 20.05
N LYS A 247 -19.40 4.27 18.78
CA LYS A 247 -18.12 3.70 18.37
C LYS A 247 -16.94 4.48 18.95
N GLY A 248 -17.01 5.81 18.97
CA GLY A 248 -16.02 6.67 19.61
C GLY A 248 -15.97 6.48 21.13
N TYR A 249 -17.10 6.23 21.77
CA TYR A 249 -17.21 5.94 23.20
C TYR A 249 -16.77 4.52 23.54
N ALA A 250 -17.09 3.52 22.71
CA ALA A 250 -16.55 2.17 22.79
C ALA A 250 -15.02 2.19 22.67
N ILE A 251 -14.46 3.01 21.77
CA ILE A 251 -13.01 3.26 21.69
C ILE A 251 -12.42 3.86 22.99
N LEU A 252 -13.22 4.59 23.77
CA LEU A 252 -12.81 5.18 25.05
C LEU A 252 -13.05 4.25 26.26
N THR A 253 -13.85 3.20 26.12
CA THR A 253 -14.31 2.33 27.22
C THR A 253 -13.91 0.85 27.07
N GLU A 254 -13.64 0.39 25.86
CA GLU A 254 -13.01 -0.90 25.58
C GLU A 254 -11.49 -0.72 25.47
N ASP A 255 -10.72 -1.71 25.92
CA ASP A 255 -9.28 -1.75 25.68
C ASP A 255 -9.03 -1.66 24.17
N LEU A 256 -8.54 -0.51 23.71
CA LEU A 256 -8.17 -0.27 22.33
C LEU A 256 -7.30 -1.44 21.84
N LEU A 257 -7.77 -2.14 20.81
CA LEU A 257 -7.01 -3.21 20.18
C LEU A 257 -5.63 -2.67 19.81
N SER A 258 -4.60 -3.17 20.50
CA SER A 258 -3.24 -2.73 20.28
C SER A 258 -2.67 -3.36 19.01
N PRO A 259 -1.72 -2.71 18.32
CA PRO A 259 -1.02 -3.32 17.19
C PRO A 259 -0.42 -4.69 17.55
N ARG A 260 0.12 -4.83 18.77
CA ARG A 260 0.62 -6.11 19.29
C ARG A 260 -0.46 -7.19 19.32
N ASN A 261 -1.66 -6.87 19.80
CA ASN A 261 -2.75 -7.83 19.91
C ASN A 261 -3.34 -8.24 18.56
N CYS A 262 -3.15 -7.42 17.51
CA CYS A 262 -3.61 -7.75 16.15
C CYS A 262 -2.98 -9.03 15.59
N GLY A 263 -1.70 -9.30 15.92
CA GLY A 263 -0.97 -10.49 15.49
C GLY A 263 -1.06 -11.68 16.44
N HIS A 264 -1.97 -11.69 17.42
CA HIS A 264 -2.01 -12.75 18.44
C HIS A 264 -2.17 -14.16 17.84
N VAL A 265 -3.07 -14.32 16.87
CA VAL A 265 -3.28 -15.60 16.19
C VAL A 265 -2.02 -16.09 15.46
N LEU A 266 -1.22 -15.18 14.88
CA LEU A 266 0.04 -15.53 14.22
C LEU A 266 1.05 -16.06 15.25
N ARG A 267 1.14 -15.44 16.43
CA ARG A 267 2.05 -15.91 17.49
C ARG A 267 1.66 -17.28 18.04
N VAL A 268 0.37 -17.51 18.29
CA VAL A 268 -0.12 -18.80 18.81
C VAL A 268 0.03 -19.90 17.76
N ALA A 269 -0.23 -19.61 16.49
CA ALA A 269 -0.14 -20.59 15.40
C ALA A 269 1.30 -20.83 14.90
N ARG A 270 2.28 -20.00 15.29
CA ARG A 270 3.63 -19.99 14.70
C ARG A 270 4.32 -21.35 14.79
N ASN A 271 4.29 -22.02 15.95
CA ASN A 271 5.01 -23.29 16.14
C ASN A 271 4.45 -24.41 15.28
N ASP A 272 3.12 -24.51 15.17
CA ASP A 272 2.46 -25.49 14.30
C ASP A 272 2.79 -25.20 12.83
N PHE A 273 2.71 -23.93 12.43
CA PHE A 273 3.09 -23.49 11.09
C PHE A 273 4.55 -23.82 10.75
N LEU A 274 5.49 -23.49 11.65
CA LEU A 274 6.91 -23.77 11.47
C LEU A 274 7.19 -25.28 11.42
N THR A 275 6.46 -26.08 12.20
CA THR A 275 6.54 -27.54 12.14
C THR A 275 6.09 -28.06 10.78
N VAL A 276 5.00 -27.53 10.23
CA VAL A 276 4.49 -27.91 8.91
C VAL A 276 5.45 -27.49 7.80
N ILE A 277 5.91 -26.25 7.79
CA ILE A 277 6.80 -25.75 6.73
C ILE A 277 8.20 -26.34 6.82
N GLY A 278 8.67 -26.70 8.02
CA GLY A 278 9.94 -27.39 8.24
C GLY A 278 10.01 -28.76 7.56
N LYS A 279 8.87 -29.41 7.29
CA LYS A 279 8.80 -30.63 6.47
C LYS A 279 9.17 -30.39 5.00
N LEU A 280 9.08 -29.15 4.53
CA LEU A 280 9.35 -28.74 3.15
C LEU A 280 10.74 -28.12 2.98
N VAL A 281 11.18 -27.28 3.91
CA VAL A 281 12.40 -26.45 3.77
C VAL A 281 13.39 -26.57 4.93
N GLY A 282 13.11 -27.40 5.94
CA GLY A 282 13.98 -27.55 7.11
C GLY A 282 15.11 -28.57 6.93
N PRO A 283 16.04 -28.67 7.91
CA PRO A 283 17.13 -29.66 7.88
C PRO A 283 16.66 -31.12 7.84
N GLN A 284 15.42 -31.36 8.28
CA GLN A 284 14.76 -32.65 8.30
C GLN A 284 13.83 -32.85 7.09
N ALA A 285 13.85 -31.95 6.10
CA ALA A 285 13.03 -32.07 4.91
C ALA A 285 13.51 -33.24 4.06
N VAL A 286 12.63 -34.22 3.86
CA VAL A 286 12.87 -35.35 2.96
C VAL A 286 12.33 -35.01 1.59
N GLU A 287 13.14 -35.19 0.55
CA GLU A 287 12.74 -34.94 -0.83
C GLU A 287 11.48 -35.75 -1.20
N GLY A 288 10.46 -35.08 -1.73
CA GLY A 288 9.17 -35.71 -2.07
C GLY A 288 8.16 -35.81 -0.92
N THR A 289 8.43 -35.27 0.26
CA THR A 289 7.46 -35.18 1.38
C THR A 289 6.20 -34.46 0.94
N LYS A 290 5.03 -35.11 1.10
CA LYS A 290 3.72 -34.52 0.79
C LYS A 290 3.02 -34.11 2.08
N LEU A 291 2.64 -32.84 2.16
CA LEU A 291 1.77 -32.37 3.23
C LEU A 291 0.36 -32.96 3.10
N THR A 292 -0.25 -33.25 4.24
CA THR A 292 -1.67 -33.59 4.30
C THR A 292 -2.54 -32.38 3.92
N LYS A 293 -3.80 -32.62 3.54
CA LYS A 293 -4.74 -31.52 3.19
C LYS A 293 -4.88 -30.49 4.32
N SER A 294 -4.95 -30.93 5.56
CA SER A 294 -5.03 -30.07 6.76
C SER A 294 -3.77 -29.23 6.98
N GLU A 295 -2.60 -29.77 6.66
CA GLU A 295 -1.33 -29.05 6.75
C GLU A 295 -1.21 -28.00 5.63
N CYS A 296 -1.58 -28.35 4.40
CA CYS A 296 -1.67 -27.38 3.30
C CYS A 296 -2.62 -26.23 3.65
N GLN A 297 -3.80 -26.54 4.22
CA GLN A 297 -4.76 -25.52 4.65
C GLN A 297 -4.20 -24.62 5.76
N LEU A 298 -3.56 -25.20 6.78
CA LEU A 298 -2.94 -24.41 7.85
C LEU A 298 -1.86 -23.46 7.29
N LEU A 299 -1.01 -23.96 6.40
CA LEU A 299 0.03 -23.19 5.76
C LEU A 299 -0.57 -22.02 4.97
N VAL A 300 -1.57 -22.27 4.13
CA VAL A 300 -2.28 -21.24 3.36
C VAL A 300 -2.91 -20.19 4.28
N TYR A 301 -3.68 -20.61 5.30
CA TYR A 301 -4.33 -19.68 6.24
C TYR A 301 -3.32 -18.81 7.00
N TYR A 302 -2.17 -19.38 7.38
CA TYR A 302 -1.12 -18.64 8.07
C TYR A 302 -0.47 -17.58 7.18
N LEU A 303 -0.20 -17.90 5.90
CA LEU A 303 0.35 -16.94 4.94
C LEU A 303 -0.65 -15.81 4.62
N GLU A 304 -1.93 -16.14 4.45
CA GLU A 304 -3.00 -15.13 4.29
C GLU A 304 -3.07 -14.20 5.51
N ALA A 305 -3.08 -14.77 6.72
CA ALA A 305 -3.08 -14.02 7.97
C ALA A 305 -1.81 -13.17 8.11
N THR A 306 -0.66 -13.63 7.63
CA THR A 306 0.60 -12.85 7.63
C THR A 306 0.44 -11.59 6.78
N LEU A 307 -0.08 -11.68 5.55
CA LEU A 307 -0.32 -10.50 4.73
C LEU A 307 -1.34 -9.55 5.37
N MET A 308 -2.43 -10.07 5.94
CA MET A 308 -3.54 -9.24 6.44
C MET A 308 -3.30 -8.65 7.83
N LEU A 309 -2.66 -9.39 8.75
CA LEU A 309 -2.49 -9.02 10.16
C LEU A 309 -1.07 -8.60 10.53
N ARG A 310 -0.06 -8.84 9.68
CA ARG A 310 1.30 -8.33 9.86
C ARG A 310 1.64 -7.24 8.85
N HIS A 311 1.37 -7.48 7.56
CA HIS A 311 1.60 -6.47 6.51
C HIS A 311 0.39 -5.57 6.21
N MET A 312 -0.67 -5.68 7.01
CA MET A 312 -1.85 -4.81 6.95
C MET A 312 -2.51 -4.74 5.55
N GLN A 313 -2.37 -5.78 4.73
CA GLN A 313 -2.95 -5.82 3.40
C GLN A 313 -4.46 -6.06 3.46
N ARG A 314 -5.16 -5.51 2.46
CA ARG A 314 -6.61 -5.70 2.31
C ARG A 314 -6.89 -7.11 1.76
N PRO A 315 -8.04 -7.73 2.09
CA PRO A 315 -8.44 -9.05 1.57
C PRO A 315 -8.29 -9.16 0.04
N GLY A 316 -8.66 -8.09 -0.68
CA GLY A 316 -8.56 -8.06 -2.14
C GLY A 316 -7.13 -8.17 -2.68
N VAL A 317 -6.09 -7.86 -1.91
CA VAL A 317 -4.69 -8.12 -2.33
C VAL A 317 -4.43 -9.63 -2.35
N ILE A 318 -4.93 -10.36 -1.35
CA ILE A 318 -4.77 -11.81 -1.22
C ILE A 318 -5.58 -12.53 -2.32
N GLU A 319 -6.82 -12.10 -2.53
CA GLU A 319 -7.78 -12.71 -3.46
C GLU A 319 -7.38 -12.51 -4.94
N HIS A 320 -6.63 -11.45 -5.24
CA HIS A 320 -6.32 -11.06 -6.62
C HIS A 320 -4.83 -11.03 -6.97
N MET A 321 -3.90 -11.17 -6.01
CA MET A 321 -2.48 -11.29 -6.33
C MET A 321 -2.24 -12.45 -7.32
N THR A 322 -1.48 -12.17 -8.37
CA THR A 322 -1.18 -13.11 -9.46
C THR A 322 0.18 -13.79 -9.30
N VAL A 323 0.40 -14.90 -10.01
CA VAL A 323 1.71 -15.56 -10.07
C VAL A 323 2.72 -14.67 -10.77
N GLN A 324 2.32 -13.95 -11.84
CA GLN A 324 3.23 -13.01 -12.48
C GLN A 324 3.75 -11.92 -11.54
N GLU A 325 2.92 -11.40 -10.64
CA GLU A 325 3.33 -10.42 -9.63
C GLU A 325 4.29 -11.03 -8.60
N TRP A 326 4.06 -12.28 -8.20
CA TRP A 326 4.99 -13.02 -7.35
C TRP A 326 6.36 -13.26 -8.02
N VAL A 327 6.37 -13.67 -9.28
CA VAL A 327 7.60 -13.94 -10.03
C VAL A 327 8.37 -12.64 -10.30
N ARG A 328 7.69 -11.51 -10.45
CA ARG A 328 8.29 -10.18 -10.66
C ARG A 328 8.70 -9.44 -9.38
N ARG A 329 8.63 -10.11 -8.22
CA ARG A 329 9.06 -9.53 -6.93
C ARG A 329 10.50 -9.04 -7.00
N ARG A 330 10.81 -7.96 -6.27
CA ARG A 330 12.12 -7.30 -6.35
C ARG A 330 12.88 -7.43 -5.03
N PRO A 331 14.10 -8.01 -5.03
CA PRO A 331 14.93 -8.00 -3.85
C PRO A 331 15.40 -6.57 -3.54
N PHE A 332 15.44 -6.25 -2.26
CA PHE A 332 15.94 -5.00 -1.72
C PHE A 332 17.01 -5.34 -0.65
N PRO A 333 18.31 -5.18 -0.97
CA PRO A 333 19.39 -5.59 -0.08
C PRO A 333 19.58 -4.69 1.15
N GLY A 334 18.98 -3.49 1.17
CA GLY A 334 19.03 -2.61 2.34
C GLY A 334 18.18 -3.13 3.51
N TYR A 335 18.51 -2.69 4.73
CA TYR A 335 17.79 -3.04 5.97
C TYR A 335 17.70 -4.56 6.23
N GLY A 336 18.82 -5.30 6.10
CA GLY A 336 18.86 -6.74 6.41
C GLY A 336 18.24 -7.66 5.35
N GLY A 337 17.92 -7.12 4.17
CA GLY A 337 17.38 -7.88 3.04
C GLY A 337 15.87 -8.09 3.13
N HIS A 338 15.16 -7.56 2.15
CA HIS A 338 13.71 -7.71 2.01
C HIS A 338 13.34 -7.97 0.56
N VAL A 339 12.12 -8.45 0.32
CA VAL A 339 11.57 -8.58 -1.02
C VAL A 339 10.28 -7.78 -1.13
N VAL A 340 10.20 -6.94 -2.16
CA VAL A 340 9.06 -6.05 -2.39
C VAL A 340 8.19 -6.60 -3.51
N ILE A 341 6.89 -6.69 -3.22
CA ILE A 341 5.85 -7.16 -4.15
C ILE A 341 4.87 -6.03 -4.39
N GLY A 342 4.48 -5.85 -5.66
CA GLY A 342 3.42 -4.93 -6.08
C GLY A 342 2.25 -5.71 -6.67
N VAL A 343 1.04 -5.36 -6.25
CA VAL A 343 -0.23 -5.99 -6.68
C VAL A 343 -1.12 -4.94 -7.33
N MET A 344 -1.33 -5.09 -8.64
CA MET A 344 -2.10 -4.19 -9.49
C MET A 344 -3.60 -4.52 -9.41
N GLU A 345 -3.96 -5.80 -9.49
CA GLU A 345 -5.35 -6.22 -9.39
C GLU A 345 -5.76 -6.34 -7.92
N HIS A 346 -6.46 -5.34 -7.37
CA HIS A 346 -7.22 -5.40 -6.12
C HIS A 346 -8.35 -4.37 -6.20
N LYS A 347 -9.39 -4.44 -5.36
CA LYS A 347 -10.63 -3.63 -5.40
C LYS A 347 -10.52 -2.11 -5.72
N THR A 348 -9.35 -1.49 -5.58
CA THR A 348 -9.03 -0.09 -5.93
C THR A 348 -8.06 0.06 -7.12
N VAL A 349 -8.01 -0.91 -8.07
CA VAL A 349 -7.13 -0.91 -9.28
C VAL A 349 -7.09 0.44 -9.99
N ALA A 350 -8.22 1.13 -10.04
CA ALA A 350 -8.37 2.39 -10.76
C ALA A 350 -7.53 3.55 -10.19
N THR A 351 -6.98 3.44 -8.98
CA THR A 351 -6.32 4.58 -8.32
C THR A 351 -4.94 4.27 -7.73
N GLN A 352 -4.63 3.04 -7.31
CA GLN A 352 -3.39 2.74 -6.59
C GLN A 352 -2.92 1.29 -6.82
N VAL A 353 -1.60 1.07 -6.84
CA VAL A 353 -0.97 -0.26 -6.76
C VAL A 353 -0.70 -0.55 -5.28
N ALA A 354 -1.10 -1.72 -4.79
CA ALA A 354 -0.79 -2.14 -3.43
C ALA A 354 0.65 -2.67 -3.38
N THR A 355 1.42 -2.31 -2.38
CA THR A 355 2.81 -2.78 -2.22
C THR A 355 3.07 -3.22 -0.81
N PHE A 356 3.81 -4.31 -0.64
CA PHE A 356 4.26 -4.79 0.66
C PHE A 356 5.69 -5.35 0.58
N ALA A 357 6.37 -5.38 1.72
CA ALA A 357 7.72 -5.91 1.84
C ALA A 357 7.75 -7.10 2.81
N LEU A 358 8.24 -8.23 2.33
CA LEU A 358 8.49 -9.44 3.11
C LEU A 358 9.94 -9.47 3.58
N SER A 359 10.19 -9.97 4.78
CA SER A 359 11.53 -10.37 5.22
C SER A 359 12.04 -11.55 4.39
N GLN A 360 13.33 -11.89 4.50
CA GLN A 360 13.86 -13.11 3.87
C GLN A 360 13.19 -14.38 4.41
N GLU A 361 12.90 -14.43 5.71
CA GLU A 361 12.21 -15.57 6.34
C GLU A 361 10.78 -15.71 5.77
N GLU A 362 10.04 -14.61 5.71
CA GLU A 362 8.69 -14.60 5.14
C GLU A 362 8.72 -14.96 3.65
N GLU A 363 9.64 -14.40 2.87
CA GLU A 363 9.75 -14.72 1.44
C GLU A 363 10.03 -16.21 1.20
N ALA A 364 10.90 -16.82 2.01
CA ALA A 364 11.17 -18.26 1.93
C ALA A 364 9.91 -19.09 2.22
N TRP A 365 9.06 -18.65 3.15
CA TRP A 365 7.79 -19.34 3.42
C TRP A 365 6.83 -19.29 2.23
N PHE A 366 6.71 -18.13 1.59
CA PHE A 366 5.87 -17.94 0.41
C PHE A 366 6.45 -18.69 -0.80
N GLN A 367 7.77 -18.76 -0.92
CA GLN A 367 8.45 -19.54 -1.95
C GLN A 367 8.19 -21.04 -1.76
N ALA A 368 8.28 -21.56 -0.52
CA ALA A 368 7.96 -22.96 -0.21
C ALA A 368 6.50 -23.31 -0.55
N TYR A 369 5.56 -22.40 -0.25
CA TYR A 369 4.17 -22.53 -0.70
C TYR A 369 4.10 -22.62 -2.24
N PHE A 370 4.74 -21.68 -2.93
CA PHE A 370 4.67 -21.56 -4.39
C PHE A 370 5.23 -22.79 -5.11
N GLU A 371 6.35 -23.33 -4.64
CA GLU A 371 7.05 -24.45 -5.28
C GLU A 371 6.50 -25.81 -4.88
N ALA A 372 6.17 -26.02 -3.61
CA ALA A 372 5.83 -27.36 -3.10
C ALA A 372 4.34 -27.57 -2.85
N VAL A 373 3.61 -26.54 -2.40
CA VAL A 373 2.20 -26.69 -1.96
C VAL A 373 1.22 -26.34 -3.08
N ARG A 374 1.40 -25.19 -3.71
CA ARG A 374 0.50 -24.68 -4.76
C ARG A 374 0.32 -25.67 -5.92
N PRO A 375 1.37 -26.35 -6.45
CA PRO A 375 1.19 -27.33 -7.52
C PRO A 375 0.37 -28.55 -7.09
N VAL A 376 0.51 -28.99 -5.84
CA VAL A 376 -0.27 -30.09 -5.27
C VAL A 376 -1.74 -29.71 -5.14
N LEU A 377 -2.03 -28.48 -4.71
CA LEU A 377 -3.40 -27.97 -4.58
C LEU A 377 -4.11 -27.79 -5.93
N LEU A 378 -3.38 -27.38 -6.97
CA LEU A 378 -3.94 -27.25 -8.33
C LEU A 378 -4.33 -28.61 -8.93
N GLY A 379 -3.61 -29.68 -8.56
CA GLY A 379 -3.84 -31.03 -9.05
C GLY A 379 -3.61 -31.20 -10.56
N LYS A 380 -3.74 -32.44 -11.05
CA LYS A 380 -3.50 -32.76 -12.48
C LYS A 380 -4.58 -32.22 -13.43
N LYS A 381 -5.81 -31.96 -12.96
CA LYS A 381 -6.95 -31.56 -13.80
C LYS A 381 -6.81 -30.16 -14.39
N ARG A 382 -6.09 -29.24 -13.74
CA ARG A 382 -5.90 -27.86 -14.21
C ARG A 382 -4.67 -27.66 -15.10
N GLN A 383 -3.82 -28.68 -15.27
CA GLN A 383 -2.68 -28.60 -16.20
C GLN A 383 -3.10 -28.77 -17.67
N LEU A 384 -4.34 -29.16 -17.95
CA LEU A 384 -4.86 -29.46 -19.31
C LEU A 384 -5.82 -28.39 -19.85
N GLU A 385 -6.33 -27.48 -19.02
CA GLU A 385 -7.22 -26.39 -19.45
C GLU A 385 -6.37 -25.13 -19.63
N GLU A 386 -5.73 -25.00 -20.80
CA GLU A 386 -5.12 -23.75 -21.24
C GLU A 386 -6.22 -22.68 -21.49
N ASP A 387 -5.92 -21.43 -21.16
CA ASP A 387 -6.68 -20.21 -21.48
C ASP A 387 -7.92 -19.82 -20.65
N ASN A 388 -7.73 -19.56 -19.34
CA ASN A 388 -8.49 -18.48 -18.69
C ASN A 388 -7.58 -17.60 -17.83
N ALA A 389 -7.47 -16.31 -18.18
CA ALA A 389 -6.67 -15.31 -17.46
C ALA A 389 -7.04 -15.14 -15.97
N SER A 390 -8.22 -15.64 -15.55
CA SER A 390 -8.62 -15.64 -14.13
C SER A 390 -7.95 -16.73 -13.28
N ASP A 391 -7.22 -17.68 -13.88
CA ASP A 391 -6.59 -18.81 -13.18
C ASP A 391 -5.12 -18.57 -12.77
N ASP A 392 -4.55 -17.39 -13.06
CA ASP A 392 -3.18 -17.03 -12.65
C ASP A 392 -3.07 -16.52 -11.20
N ARG A 393 -4.04 -16.84 -10.33
CA ARG A 393 -4.04 -16.37 -8.94
C ARG A 393 -2.96 -17.08 -8.11
N PHE A 394 -2.27 -16.32 -7.26
CA PHE A 394 -1.18 -16.83 -6.42
C PHE A 394 -1.72 -17.77 -5.33
N PHE A 395 -2.72 -17.32 -4.58
CA PHE A 395 -3.38 -18.11 -3.55
C PHE A 395 -4.47 -19.02 -4.13
N ILE A 396 -4.39 -20.30 -3.80
CA ILE A 396 -5.28 -21.35 -4.28
C ILE A 396 -5.86 -22.10 -3.07
N SER A 397 -7.17 -22.34 -3.10
CA SER A 397 -7.87 -23.11 -2.07
C SER A 397 -7.52 -24.59 -2.09
N GLY A 398 -7.91 -25.32 -1.04
CA GLY A 398 -7.78 -26.79 -0.98
C GLY A 398 -8.52 -27.56 -2.10
N THR A 399 -9.39 -26.88 -2.86
CA THR A 399 -10.12 -27.44 -4.01
C THR A 399 -9.43 -27.17 -5.35
N GLY A 400 -8.29 -26.49 -5.34
CA GLY A 400 -7.55 -26.10 -6.54
C GLY A 400 -8.07 -24.84 -7.23
N LYS A 401 -9.15 -24.22 -6.72
CA LYS A 401 -9.71 -22.96 -7.23
C LYS A 401 -9.09 -21.73 -6.55
N PRO A 402 -9.04 -20.55 -7.20
CA PRO A 402 -8.64 -19.31 -6.55
C PRO A 402 -9.42 -19.01 -5.27
N ILE A 403 -8.74 -18.41 -4.28
CA ILE A 403 -9.40 -17.97 -3.05
C ILE A 403 -10.26 -16.74 -3.34
N TYR A 404 -11.52 -16.79 -2.93
CA TYR A 404 -12.50 -15.71 -3.16
C TYR A 404 -12.93 -15.00 -1.88
N ASN A 405 -12.57 -15.53 -0.71
CA ASN A 405 -12.93 -14.95 0.59
C ASN A 405 -11.88 -15.29 1.65
N SER A 406 -10.78 -14.53 1.65
CA SER A 406 -9.68 -14.68 2.62
C SER A 406 -10.10 -14.33 4.06
N CYS A 407 -11.20 -13.57 4.23
CA CYS A 407 -11.71 -13.24 5.55
C CYS A 407 -12.27 -14.47 6.28
N ASN A 408 -12.93 -15.38 5.55
CA ASN A 408 -13.44 -16.62 6.12
C ASN A 408 -12.30 -17.55 6.55
N ASP A 409 -11.23 -17.61 5.76
CA ASP A 409 -10.06 -18.45 6.04
C ASP A 409 -9.31 -17.95 7.28
N MET A 410 -9.17 -16.63 7.43
CA MET A 410 -8.70 -16.00 8.66
C MET A 410 -9.64 -16.28 9.86
N GLU A 411 -10.96 -16.25 9.67
CA GLU A 411 -11.91 -16.59 10.73
C GLU A 411 -11.77 -18.05 11.18
N ARG A 412 -11.57 -18.99 10.22
CA ARG A 412 -11.27 -20.39 10.53
C ARG A 412 -9.98 -20.53 11.32
N LEU A 413 -8.94 -19.77 10.99
CA LEU A 413 -7.68 -19.75 11.75
C LEU A 413 -7.88 -19.26 13.19
N HIS A 414 -8.59 -18.15 13.39
CA HIS A 414 -8.91 -17.66 14.73
C HIS A 414 -9.70 -18.69 15.55
N ASN A 415 -10.72 -19.32 14.93
CA ASN A 415 -11.52 -20.34 15.60
C ASN A 415 -10.67 -21.57 15.97
N LYS A 416 -9.76 -22.01 15.08
CA LYS A 416 -8.86 -23.15 15.31
C LYS A 416 -7.99 -22.95 16.55
N TYR A 417 -7.49 -21.73 16.76
CA TYR A 417 -6.61 -21.38 17.89
C TYR A 417 -7.34 -20.68 19.05
N ASN A 418 -8.68 -20.70 19.05
CA ASN A 418 -9.53 -20.04 20.06
C ASN A 418 -9.14 -18.57 20.33
N CYS A 419 -8.73 -17.86 19.28
CA CYS A 419 -8.31 -16.47 19.34
C CYS A 419 -9.49 -15.51 19.07
N PRO A 420 -9.48 -14.29 19.64
CA PRO A 420 -10.47 -13.27 19.30
C PRO A 420 -10.48 -12.99 17.79
N LYS A 421 -11.67 -12.79 17.22
CA LYS A 421 -11.81 -12.51 15.78
C LYS A 421 -11.29 -11.10 15.47
N ILE A 422 -10.17 -11.02 14.76
CA ILE A 422 -9.58 -9.77 14.30
C ILE A 422 -9.66 -9.70 12.78
N THR A 423 -10.21 -8.61 12.25
CA THR A 423 -10.28 -8.40 10.80
C THR A 423 -9.13 -7.52 10.32
N SER A 424 -8.76 -7.62 9.03
CA SER A 424 -7.77 -6.71 8.40
C SER A 424 -8.10 -5.24 8.65
N GLN A 425 -9.38 -4.84 8.61
CA GLN A 425 -9.77 -3.44 8.87
C GLN A 425 -9.61 -3.03 10.34
N MET A 426 -9.86 -3.94 11.29
CA MET A 426 -9.61 -3.67 12.72
C MET A 426 -8.13 -3.48 12.97
N ALA A 427 -7.29 -4.36 12.41
CA ALA A 427 -5.84 -4.26 12.52
C ALA A 427 -5.34 -2.95 11.90
N ARG A 428 -5.72 -2.62 10.66
CA ARG A 428 -5.34 -1.36 10.00
C ARG A 428 -5.68 -0.13 10.84
N ARG A 429 -6.88 -0.07 11.43
CA ARG A 429 -7.28 1.03 12.32
C ARG A 429 -6.45 1.10 13.59
N ALA A 430 -6.11 -0.04 14.19
CA ALA A 430 -5.24 -0.10 15.37
C ALA A 430 -3.85 0.47 15.05
N PHE A 431 -3.24 0.04 13.94
CA PHE A 431 -1.94 0.53 13.48
C PHE A 431 -1.97 2.01 13.07
N GLU A 432 -3.00 2.47 12.37
CA GLU A 432 -3.18 3.90 12.05
C GLU A 432 -3.29 4.76 13.31
N THR A 433 -4.05 4.29 14.31
CA THR A 433 -4.27 5.02 15.56
C THR A 433 -2.99 5.08 16.37
N ALA A 434 -2.27 3.96 16.47
CA ALA A 434 -0.96 3.91 17.13
C ALA A 434 0.07 4.78 16.40
N ALA A 435 0.16 4.72 15.07
CA ALA A 435 1.05 5.58 14.29
C ALA A 435 0.71 7.08 14.45
N LYS A 436 -0.57 7.43 14.56
CA LYS A 436 -1.00 8.82 14.81
C LYS A 436 -0.59 9.31 16.20
N ARG A 437 -0.54 8.42 17.19
CA ARG A 437 -0.23 8.71 18.59
C ARG A 437 1.29 8.70 18.86
N ASP A 438 2.00 7.73 18.30
CA ASP A 438 3.33 7.33 18.75
C ASP A 438 4.46 7.68 17.75
N MET A 439 4.15 8.22 16.57
CA MET A 439 5.17 8.52 15.53
C MET A 439 5.24 10.00 15.10
N ALA A 440 6.45 10.43 14.75
CA ALA A 440 6.73 11.74 14.15
C ALA A 440 6.20 11.84 12.69
N GLY A 441 6.05 13.07 12.19
CA GLY A 441 5.36 13.35 10.92
C GLY A 441 5.88 12.61 9.69
N ALA A 442 7.19 12.38 9.58
CA ALA A 442 7.79 11.66 8.45
C ALA A 442 7.48 10.15 8.50
N ASP A 443 7.70 9.48 9.63
CA ASP A 443 7.41 8.05 9.79
C ASP A 443 5.90 7.77 9.76
N LYS A 444 5.10 8.66 10.36
CA LYS A 444 3.63 8.64 10.24
C LYS A 444 3.18 8.72 8.78
N SER A 445 3.85 9.55 7.96
CA SER A 445 3.53 9.63 6.53
C SER A 445 3.88 8.33 5.79
N LEU A 446 5.02 7.71 6.12
CA LEU A 446 5.40 6.41 5.53
C LEU A 446 4.44 5.29 5.92
N VAL A 447 4.00 5.22 7.18
CA VAL A 447 2.97 4.26 7.59
C VAL A 447 1.65 4.53 6.88
N SER A 448 1.23 5.79 6.77
CA SER A 448 0.01 6.15 6.02
C SER A 448 0.09 5.80 4.54
N ASP A 449 1.27 5.94 3.93
CA ASP A 449 1.53 5.63 2.53
C ASP A 449 1.58 4.10 2.31
N TYR A 450 2.23 3.35 3.23
CA TYR A 450 2.25 1.88 3.24
C TYR A 450 0.86 1.29 3.39
N LEU A 451 0.03 1.91 4.23
CA LEU A 451 -1.36 1.57 4.40
C LEU A 451 -2.26 2.21 3.31
N THR A 452 -1.74 2.87 2.27
CA THR A 452 -2.53 3.36 1.12
C THR A 452 -3.75 4.25 1.47
N HIS A 453 -3.63 5.14 2.46
CA HIS A 453 -4.76 5.96 2.97
C HIS A 453 -5.07 7.28 2.23
N SER A 454 -4.49 7.59 1.06
CA SER A 454 -4.74 8.92 0.46
C SER A 454 -4.59 9.02 -1.05
N THR A 455 -5.68 9.35 -1.75
CA THR A 455 -5.74 9.83 -3.15
C THR A 455 -5.29 11.27 -3.37
N ALA A 456 -4.92 12.01 -2.32
CA ALA A 456 -4.94 13.47 -2.39
C ALA A 456 -3.78 14.12 -3.18
N THR A 457 -2.78 13.40 -3.69
CA THR A 457 -1.76 14.02 -4.57
C THR A 457 -0.94 13.03 -5.39
N ALA A 458 -0.85 13.24 -6.72
CA ALA A 458 0.03 12.51 -7.65
C ALA A 458 1.48 12.37 -7.16
N LYS A 459 2.00 13.35 -6.41
CA LYS A 459 3.37 13.36 -5.84
C LYS A 459 3.59 12.33 -4.71
N LYS A 460 2.53 11.85 -4.06
CA LYS A 460 2.58 10.77 -3.06
C LYS A 460 2.62 9.38 -3.70
N HIS A 461 1.93 9.20 -4.83
CA HIS A 461 1.96 7.96 -5.61
C HIS A 461 3.37 7.57 -6.09
N TYR A 462 4.26 8.55 -6.33
CA TYR A 462 5.65 8.28 -6.71
C TYR A 462 6.57 7.87 -5.55
N ARG A 463 6.21 8.14 -4.28
CA ARG A 463 7.08 7.83 -3.12
C ARG A 463 7.03 6.35 -2.75
N MET A 464 5.91 5.68 -2.98
CA MET A 464 5.75 4.24 -2.74
C MET A 464 6.26 3.36 -3.90
N LEU A 465 6.69 3.97 -5.01
CA LEU A 465 7.42 3.26 -6.08
C LEU A 465 8.87 2.96 -5.68
N GLU A 466 9.38 3.60 -4.63
CA GLU A 466 10.73 3.33 -4.11
C GLU A 466 10.68 2.17 -3.10
N ALA A 467 11.27 1.04 -3.46
CA ALA A 467 11.33 -0.16 -2.62
C ALA A 467 11.80 0.12 -1.17
N GLY A 468 12.72 1.07 -0.98
CA GLY A 468 13.20 1.46 0.34
C GLY A 468 12.13 2.07 1.26
N ASN A 469 11.16 2.81 0.71
CA ASN A 469 10.06 3.38 1.49
C ASN A 469 9.05 2.29 1.90
N VAL A 470 8.81 1.31 1.02
CA VAL A 470 7.96 0.15 1.32
C VAL A 470 8.57 -0.67 2.46
N VAL A 471 9.86 -0.99 2.36
CA VAL A 471 10.59 -1.72 3.42
C VAL A 471 10.57 -0.94 4.73
N ARG A 472 10.86 0.36 4.71
CA ARG A 472 10.81 1.20 5.92
C ARG A 472 9.41 1.26 6.52
N GLY A 473 8.36 1.33 5.70
CA GLY A 473 6.97 1.25 6.16
C GLY A 473 6.67 -0.07 6.87
N SER A 474 7.12 -1.20 6.32
CA SER A 474 6.97 -2.53 6.92
C SER A 474 7.68 -2.62 8.29
N LEU A 475 8.91 -2.12 8.38
CA LEU A 475 9.68 -2.09 9.63
C LEU A 475 9.02 -1.21 10.71
N LEU A 476 8.44 -0.08 10.31
CA LEU A 476 7.68 0.78 11.22
C LEU A 476 6.43 0.09 11.77
N LEU A 477 5.74 -0.72 10.96
CA LEU A 477 4.63 -1.56 11.44
C LEU A 477 5.14 -2.61 12.44
N GLN A 478 6.22 -3.34 12.13
CA GLN A 478 6.80 -4.31 13.08
C GLN A 478 7.17 -3.66 14.42
N ARG A 479 7.77 -2.46 14.39
CA ARG A 479 8.05 -1.67 15.60
C ARG A 479 6.78 -1.33 16.39
N LEU A 480 5.68 -0.95 15.72
CA LEU A 480 4.39 -0.70 16.39
C LEU A 480 3.79 -1.96 17.01
N ALA A 481 3.94 -3.10 16.33
CA ALA A 481 3.46 -4.39 16.82
C ALA A 481 4.22 -4.87 18.07
N GLY A 482 5.39 -4.30 18.37
CA GLY A 482 6.26 -4.79 19.44
C GLY A 482 6.83 -6.17 19.14
N ASP A 483 6.89 -6.55 17.86
CA ASP A 483 7.56 -7.76 17.39
C ASP A 483 9.08 -7.48 17.41
N THR A 484 9.68 -7.52 18.61
CA THR A 484 11.15 -7.54 18.78
C THR A 484 11.71 -8.95 18.74
N ASP A 485 10.87 -9.96 18.55
CA ASP A 485 11.29 -11.36 18.61
C ASP A 485 11.57 -11.92 17.20
N SER A 486 12.87 -12.15 16.97
CA SER A 486 13.55 -12.82 15.85
C SER A 486 14.09 -11.96 14.69
N VAL A 487 15.18 -11.21 14.96
CA VAL A 487 16.52 -11.45 14.37
C VAL A 487 17.57 -10.98 15.38
N CYS A 488 18.47 -11.88 15.77
CA CYS A 488 19.67 -11.69 16.61
C CYS A 488 19.49 -11.02 17.98
N GLU A 489 19.86 -11.75 19.03
CA GLU A 489 20.21 -11.16 20.31
C GLU A 489 21.28 -10.07 20.11
N THR A 490 20.90 -8.82 20.33
CA THR A 490 21.82 -7.80 20.85
C THR A 490 21.00 -6.94 21.81
N PRO A 491 21.47 -6.69 23.05
CA PRO A 491 20.59 -6.20 24.10
C PRO A 491 20.24 -4.71 23.90
N GLY A 492 18.95 -4.40 24.04
CA GLY A 492 18.50 -3.12 24.60
C GLY A 492 17.97 -2.06 23.63
N LEU A 493 16.80 -2.32 23.01
CA LEU A 493 15.96 -1.27 22.43
C LEU A 493 14.80 -0.92 23.37
N ALA A 494 15.08 -0.14 24.40
CA ALA A 494 14.06 0.67 25.06
C ALA A 494 14.68 2.00 25.50
N ARG A 495 14.12 3.10 24.99
CA ARG A 495 14.47 4.51 25.19
C ARG A 495 15.78 4.99 24.55
N GLY A 496 15.65 5.78 23.48
CA GLY A 496 16.67 6.78 23.15
C GLY A 496 16.80 7.10 21.67
N GLU A 497 15.88 7.90 21.11
CA GLU A 497 16.18 8.67 19.88
C GLU A 497 17.35 9.64 20.09
N ALA A 498 17.76 9.89 21.34
CA ALA A 498 19.01 10.57 21.69
C ALA A 498 20.23 9.64 21.82
N SER A 499 20.06 8.31 21.88
CA SER A 499 21.14 7.34 22.12
C SER A 499 21.74 6.77 20.84
N VAL A 500 20.99 6.71 19.73
CA VAL A 500 21.53 6.27 18.43
C VAL A 500 22.66 7.20 17.97
N ALA A 501 22.51 8.51 18.18
CA ALA A 501 23.59 9.47 17.91
C ALA A 501 24.81 9.32 18.84
N HIS A 502 24.67 8.66 20.00
CA HIS A 502 25.74 8.43 20.97
C HIS A 502 26.39 7.04 20.85
N GLN A 503 25.73 6.04 20.26
CA GLN A 503 26.29 4.69 20.10
C GLN A 503 27.15 4.56 18.84
N TYR A 504 26.85 5.30 17.77
CA TYR A 504 27.74 5.47 16.61
C TYR A 504 28.98 6.36 16.89
N ASN A 505 29.05 6.98 18.07
CA ASN A 505 30.22 7.70 18.56
C ASN A 505 31.16 6.81 19.41
N LYS A 506 30.80 5.53 19.63
CA LYS A 506 31.57 4.56 20.44
C LYS A 506 31.99 3.30 19.68
N MET A 507 31.71 3.21 18.39
CA MET A 507 32.26 2.15 17.53
C MET A 507 33.71 2.50 17.24
N ASP A 508 34.64 1.55 17.38
CA ASP A 508 36.01 1.78 16.92
C ASP A 508 36.08 1.81 15.39
N GLU A 509 37.13 2.42 14.85
CA GLU A 509 37.31 2.61 13.41
C GLU A 509 37.34 1.28 12.64
N GLN A 510 37.83 0.20 13.24
CA GLN A 510 37.97 -1.09 12.57
C GLN A 510 36.60 -1.77 12.42
N THR A 511 35.79 -1.78 13.47
CA THR A 511 34.40 -2.28 13.42
C THR A 511 33.55 -1.47 12.43
N ALA A 512 33.76 -0.15 12.34
CA ALA A 512 33.11 0.71 11.35
C ALA A 512 33.53 0.39 9.91
N TYR A 513 34.81 0.03 9.72
CA TYR A 513 35.32 -0.38 8.42
C TYR A 513 34.80 -1.76 7.99
N ASP A 514 34.75 -2.72 8.91
CA ASP A 514 34.28 -4.09 8.61
C ASP A 514 32.81 -4.09 8.16
N LEU A 515 31.95 -3.33 8.85
CA LEU A 515 30.55 -3.12 8.44
C LEU A 515 30.42 -2.43 7.08
N LEU A 516 31.32 -1.49 6.77
CA LEU A 516 31.35 -0.82 5.47
C LEU A 516 31.71 -1.80 4.35
N ILE A 517 32.69 -2.68 4.58
CA ILE A 517 33.16 -3.66 3.59
C ILE A 517 32.17 -4.81 3.39
N GLU A 518 31.48 -5.25 4.43
CA GLU A 518 30.41 -6.24 4.31
C GLU A 518 29.28 -5.74 3.41
N SER A 519 28.90 -4.46 3.56
CA SER A 519 27.85 -3.83 2.76
C SER A 519 28.33 -3.39 1.36
N TYR A 520 29.59 -2.97 1.25
CA TYR A 520 30.22 -2.46 0.02
C TYR A 520 31.62 -3.05 -0.18
N PRO A 521 31.74 -4.29 -0.69
CA PRO A 521 33.03 -4.92 -0.90
C PRO A 521 33.94 -4.13 -1.86
N VAL A 522 35.23 -4.04 -1.52
CA VAL A 522 36.25 -3.43 -2.39
C VAL A 522 36.47 -4.34 -3.60
N THR A 523 36.02 -3.90 -4.77
CA THR A 523 36.16 -4.63 -6.04
C THR A 523 36.68 -3.71 -7.14
N LEU A 524 37.30 -4.29 -8.19
CA LEU A 524 37.86 -3.54 -9.33
C LEU A 524 36.83 -2.61 -9.99
N ASN A 525 35.58 -3.06 -10.10
CA ASN A 525 34.50 -2.30 -10.74
C ASN A 525 33.47 -1.73 -9.74
N GLY A 526 33.73 -1.85 -8.44
CA GLY A 526 32.85 -1.38 -7.38
C GLY A 526 32.64 0.13 -7.43
N CYS A 527 31.40 0.56 -7.20
CA CYS A 527 31.09 1.98 -7.05
C CYS A 527 31.24 2.37 -5.57
N ALA A 528 31.85 3.53 -5.34
CA ALA A 528 31.99 4.10 -4.01
C ALA A 528 30.62 4.27 -3.31
N PRO A 529 30.51 3.94 -2.01
CA PRO A 529 29.29 4.17 -1.25
C PRO A 529 28.96 5.67 -1.21
N LYS A 530 27.66 6.02 -1.34
CA LYS A 530 27.20 7.41 -1.30
C LYS A 530 27.30 7.95 0.13
N ARG A 531 27.58 9.26 0.28
CA ARG A 531 27.77 9.94 1.58
C ARG A 531 26.74 9.58 2.65
N LYS A 532 25.44 9.63 2.33
CA LYS A 532 24.36 9.29 3.28
C LYS A 532 24.44 7.85 3.83
N ILE A 533 24.99 6.92 3.06
CA ILE A 533 25.15 5.51 3.44
C ILE A 533 26.41 5.35 4.32
N ARG A 534 27.47 6.11 4.04
CA ARG A 534 28.69 6.13 4.84
C ARG A 534 28.44 6.72 6.23
N GLU A 535 27.68 7.82 6.29
CA GLU A 535 27.24 8.45 7.55
C GLU A 535 26.38 7.49 8.40
N LEU A 536 25.63 6.60 7.74
CA LEU A 536 24.79 5.60 8.40
C LEU A 536 25.58 4.38 8.91
N LEU A 537 26.56 3.89 8.13
CA LEU A 537 27.31 2.67 8.46
C LEU A 537 28.52 2.94 9.36
N ALA A 538 29.26 4.01 9.10
CA ALA A 538 30.53 4.30 9.75
C ALA A 538 30.48 5.50 10.72
N GLY A 539 29.33 6.17 10.85
CA GLY A 539 29.13 7.23 11.86
C GLY A 539 30.18 8.33 11.80
N VAL A 540 30.85 8.60 12.93
CA VAL A 540 31.96 9.58 13.03
C VAL A 540 33.21 9.18 12.27
N HIS A 541 33.37 7.88 11.98
CA HIS A 541 34.49 7.33 11.21
C HIS A 541 34.21 7.28 9.70
N GLU A 542 33.10 7.90 9.21
CA GLU A 542 32.71 7.81 7.80
C GLU A 542 33.82 8.22 6.85
N ARG A 543 34.56 9.27 7.20
CA ARG A 543 35.60 9.83 6.34
C ARG A 543 36.82 8.91 6.30
N GLN A 544 37.28 8.43 7.45
CA GLN A 544 38.41 7.51 7.58
C GLN A 544 38.12 6.18 6.89
N CYS A 545 36.95 5.58 7.15
CA CYS A 545 36.54 4.33 6.51
C CYS A 545 36.39 4.50 5.00
N TYR A 546 35.87 5.63 4.55
CA TYR A 546 35.77 5.94 3.12
C TYR A 546 37.13 6.12 2.44
N ASP A 547 38.04 6.84 3.08
CA ASP A 547 39.38 7.10 2.55
C ASP A 547 40.17 5.78 2.47
N ARG A 548 40.06 4.91 3.49
CA ARG A 548 40.62 3.56 3.49
C ARG A 548 40.03 2.70 2.37
N TRP A 549 38.70 2.66 2.22
CA TRP A 549 38.02 1.92 1.15
C TRP A 549 38.50 2.37 -0.24
N ARG A 550 38.63 3.69 -0.42
CA ARG A 550 39.11 4.28 -1.67
C ARG A 550 40.56 3.89 -1.92
N GLN A 551 41.41 3.91 -0.90
CA GLN A 551 42.82 3.56 -1.01
C GLN A 551 43.01 2.09 -1.36
N GLU A 552 42.27 1.18 -0.71
CA GLU A 552 42.30 -0.26 -1.01
C GLU A 552 41.82 -0.55 -2.43
N GLN A 553 40.75 0.12 -2.88
CA GLN A 553 40.30 -0.02 -4.27
C GLN A 553 41.33 0.53 -5.27
N LEU A 554 41.98 1.64 -4.95
CA LEU A 554 43.00 2.24 -5.82
C LEU A 554 44.22 1.33 -5.93
N GLU A 555 44.66 0.74 -4.82
CA GLU A 555 45.76 -0.23 -4.78
C GLU A 555 45.39 -1.49 -5.58
N LEU A 556 44.18 -2.02 -5.41
CA LEU A 556 43.68 -3.17 -6.17
C LEU A 556 43.69 -2.90 -7.69
N ARG A 557 43.24 -1.71 -8.11
CA ARG A 557 43.28 -1.30 -9.52
C ARG A 557 44.69 -1.07 -10.02
N MET A 558 45.57 -0.52 -9.20
CA MET A 558 46.97 -0.29 -9.56
C MET A 558 47.72 -1.62 -9.72
N GLN A 559 47.51 -2.59 -8.83
CA GLN A 559 48.03 -3.95 -8.98
C GLN A 559 47.49 -4.62 -10.24
N HIS A 560 46.20 -4.44 -10.55
CA HIS A 560 45.62 -4.96 -11.77
C HIS A 560 46.27 -4.37 -13.03
N VAL A 561 46.52 -3.06 -13.05
CA VAL A 561 47.24 -2.40 -14.15
C VAL A 561 48.69 -2.91 -14.24
N LEU A 562 49.41 -2.98 -13.13
CA LEU A 562 50.80 -3.47 -13.10
C LEU A 562 50.92 -4.92 -13.54
N SER A 563 49.94 -5.77 -13.18
CA SER A 563 49.88 -7.16 -13.62
C SER A 563 49.65 -7.30 -15.13
N HIS A 564 48.97 -6.33 -15.75
CA HIS A 564 48.78 -6.32 -17.21
C HIS A 564 50.08 -5.97 -17.96
N PHE A 565 50.93 -5.12 -17.37
CA PHE A 565 52.18 -4.66 -17.96
C PHE A 565 53.41 -5.38 -17.37
N ASP A 566 53.30 -6.68 -17.07
CA ASP A 566 54.32 -7.46 -16.37
C ASP A 566 55.70 -7.59 -17.07
N LYS A 567 55.73 -7.47 -18.40
CA LYS A 567 56.90 -7.79 -19.24
C LYS A 567 57.75 -6.61 -19.68
N ARG A 568 57.15 -5.42 -19.85
CA ARG A 568 57.82 -4.22 -20.39
C ARG A 568 57.28 -2.99 -19.69
N LEU A 569 58.17 -2.04 -19.39
CA LEU A 569 57.79 -0.74 -18.83
C LEU A 569 56.83 -0.05 -19.82
N PRO A 570 55.58 0.22 -19.42
CA PRO A 570 54.63 0.90 -20.29
C PRO A 570 54.92 2.40 -20.32
N SER A 571 54.58 3.07 -21.42
CA SER A 571 54.50 4.54 -21.44
C SER A 571 53.22 5.02 -20.75
N GLU A 572 53.21 6.25 -20.24
CA GLU A 572 52.01 6.84 -19.63
C GLU A 572 50.80 6.85 -20.57
N SER A 573 51.02 7.07 -21.86
CA SER A 573 49.96 7.04 -22.88
C SER A 573 49.35 5.66 -23.05
N GLN A 574 50.15 4.58 -22.94
CA GLN A 574 49.67 3.20 -22.98
C GLN A 574 48.86 2.85 -21.73
N VAL A 575 49.32 3.26 -20.55
CA VAL A 575 48.58 3.09 -19.30
C VAL A 575 47.24 3.83 -19.35
N ARG A 576 47.24 5.10 -19.78
CA ARG A 576 46.03 5.93 -19.87
C ARG A 576 44.99 5.34 -20.82
N ALA A 577 45.40 4.91 -22.01
CA ALA A 577 44.52 4.28 -22.99
C ALA A 577 43.94 2.95 -22.46
N TRP A 578 44.73 2.17 -21.75
CA TRP A 578 44.28 0.90 -21.17
C TRP A 578 43.29 1.11 -20.02
N VAL A 579 43.58 2.05 -19.12
CA VAL A 579 42.70 2.40 -17.99
C VAL A 579 41.36 2.95 -18.48
N GLN A 580 41.35 3.77 -19.55
CA GLN A 580 40.11 4.23 -20.18
C GLN A 580 39.24 3.08 -20.72
N LYS A 581 39.84 1.99 -21.23
CA LYS A 581 39.11 0.80 -21.69
C LYS A 581 38.43 0.04 -20.55
N GLN A 582 38.87 0.18 -19.30
CA GLN A 582 38.26 -0.49 -18.15
C GLN A 582 36.95 0.17 -17.69
N GLY A 583 36.60 1.35 -18.22
CA GLY A 583 35.33 2.02 -17.91
C GLY A 583 35.23 2.58 -16.48
N TRP A 584 36.35 2.73 -15.78
CA TRP A 584 36.38 3.31 -14.43
C TRP A 584 36.08 4.81 -14.48
N LYS A 585 35.03 5.22 -13.76
CA LYS A 585 34.55 6.62 -13.74
C LYS A 585 35.07 7.44 -12.55
N VAL A 586 35.54 6.77 -11.50
CA VAL A 586 35.94 7.36 -10.22
C VAL A 586 37.11 6.54 -9.66
N ASN A 587 38.03 7.16 -8.91
CA ASN A 587 39.17 6.50 -8.26
C ASN A 587 40.10 5.76 -9.27
N ILE A 588 40.56 6.52 -10.26
CA ILE A 588 41.32 6.04 -11.41
C ILE A 588 42.82 6.09 -11.07
N PRO A 589 43.60 5.00 -11.28
CA PRO A 589 45.05 5.04 -11.11
C PRO A 589 45.71 6.07 -12.01
N ASP A 590 46.60 6.87 -11.42
CA ASP A 590 47.39 7.86 -12.14
C ASP A 590 48.47 7.17 -13.00
N SER A 591 48.54 7.54 -14.27
CA SER A 591 49.41 6.88 -15.25
C SER A 591 50.89 7.09 -14.90
N GLU A 592 51.27 8.27 -14.41
CA GLU A 592 52.63 8.59 -13.98
C GLU A 592 53.04 7.75 -12.76
N LYS A 593 52.13 7.60 -11.79
CA LYS A 593 52.34 6.78 -10.59
C LYS A 593 52.43 5.29 -10.90
N VAL A 594 51.69 4.81 -11.90
CA VAL A 594 51.78 3.42 -12.36
C VAL A 594 53.15 3.16 -12.99
N VAL A 595 53.64 4.06 -13.84
CA VAL A 595 54.96 3.92 -14.50
C VAL A 595 56.09 3.99 -13.48
N SER A 596 56.01 4.88 -12.50
CA SER A 596 57.05 5.01 -11.45
C SER A 596 57.06 3.85 -10.46
N ARG A 597 55.90 3.23 -10.16
CA ARG A 597 55.79 2.08 -9.25
C ARG A 597 55.97 0.72 -9.96
N TRP A 598 56.16 0.75 -11.29
CA TRP A 598 56.41 -0.44 -12.08
C TRP A 598 57.76 -1.08 -11.75
N LYS A 599 57.78 -2.40 -11.60
CA LYS A 599 59.00 -3.19 -11.39
C LYS A 599 59.00 -4.38 -12.36
N PRO A 600 60.15 -4.72 -12.96
CA PRO A 600 60.25 -5.93 -13.78
C PRO A 600 60.00 -7.16 -12.90
N ALA A 601 59.14 -8.07 -13.37
CA ALA A 601 58.88 -9.31 -12.65
C ALA A 601 60.16 -10.14 -12.51
N VAL A 602 60.58 -10.43 -11.28
CA VAL A 602 61.73 -11.32 -11.01
C VAL A 602 61.38 -12.71 -11.52
N ARG A 603 62.15 -13.21 -12.51
CA ARG A 603 62.04 -14.58 -12.99
C ARG A 603 62.28 -15.54 -11.82
N LYS A 604 61.25 -16.25 -11.36
CA LYS A 604 61.46 -17.49 -10.59
C LYS A 604 62.29 -18.42 -11.48
N LYS A 605 63.51 -18.76 -11.06
CA LYS A 605 64.34 -19.80 -11.69
C LYS A 605 63.49 -21.06 -11.79
N ARG A 606 63.14 -21.43 -13.01
CA ARG A 606 62.58 -22.75 -13.32
C ARG A 606 63.74 -23.71 -13.22
N ILE A 607 63.65 -24.68 -12.32
CA ILE A 607 64.56 -25.83 -12.28
C ILE A 607 64.58 -26.44 -13.68
N GLU A 608 65.78 -26.61 -14.21
CA GLU A 608 66.05 -27.26 -15.48
C GLU A 608 65.66 -28.72 -15.37
N ASP A 609 64.76 -29.17 -16.24
CA ASP A 609 64.78 -30.56 -16.68
C ASP A 609 64.78 -30.56 -18.20
N SER A 610 65.88 -31.11 -18.71
CA SER A 610 66.19 -31.27 -20.11
C SER A 610 65.30 -32.34 -20.75
N THR A 611 64.69 -32.03 -21.90
CA THR A 611 64.57 -32.93 -23.07
C THR A 611 63.87 -32.24 -24.25
N ASN A 612 64.35 -32.56 -25.44
CA ASN A 612 64.14 -31.93 -26.75
C ASN A 612 62.69 -31.91 -27.32
N SER A 613 62.33 -30.75 -27.90
CA SER A 613 61.59 -30.51 -29.18
C SER A 613 60.15 -31.03 -29.40
N PRO A 614 59.37 -30.47 -30.37
CA PRO A 614 59.00 -29.07 -30.63
C PRO A 614 57.45 -28.84 -30.70
N CYS A 615 57.01 -27.58 -30.53
CA CYS A 615 55.63 -27.06 -30.72
C CYS A 615 55.10 -27.23 -32.18
N PRO A 616 53.79 -27.03 -32.52
CA PRO A 616 52.74 -26.26 -31.81
C PRO A 616 51.27 -26.77 -31.87
N GLY A 617 50.42 -26.35 -30.92
CA GLY A 617 48.96 -26.50 -31.04
C GLY A 617 48.16 -25.90 -29.87
N ARG A 618 47.20 -25.02 -30.15
CA ARG A 618 46.51 -24.13 -29.21
C ARG A 618 45.40 -24.79 -28.37
N ARG A 619 45.26 -24.23 -27.15
CA ARG A 619 44.04 -23.93 -26.36
C ARG A 619 43.39 -25.05 -25.53
N GLY A 620 43.73 -25.01 -24.23
CA GLY A 620 42.94 -25.57 -23.13
C GLY A 620 41.89 -24.58 -22.58
N ARG A 621 40.83 -25.18 -22.05
CA ARG A 621 39.68 -24.67 -21.28
C ARG A 621 40.09 -23.85 -20.05
N TRP A 622 39.21 -22.93 -19.64
CA TRP A 622 39.16 -22.38 -18.28
C TRP A 622 38.13 -23.16 -17.45
N LEU A 623 38.54 -23.66 -16.29
CA LEU A 623 37.68 -24.13 -15.20
C LEU A 623 38.13 -23.43 -13.90
N VAL A 624 37.16 -22.72 -13.31
CA VAL A 624 36.83 -22.46 -11.89
C VAL A 624 37.87 -22.81 -10.83
N TYR A 625 38.05 -21.94 -9.83
CA TYR A 625 38.27 -22.39 -8.45
C TYR A 625 37.50 -21.55 -7.41
N ARG A 626 36.84 -22.31 -6.52
CA ARG A 626 36.14 -21.97 -5.29
C ARG A 626 36.72 -22.93 -4.22
N ALA A 627 36.67 -22.49 -2.96
CA ALA A 627 36.80 -23.26 -1.72
C ALA A 627 38.21 -23.44 -1.12
N ASP A 628 38.34 -22.94 0.11
CA ASP A 628 39.16 -23.52 1.18
C ASP A 628 38.33 -23.42 2.47
N TYR A 629 37.87 -24.57 2.95
CA TYR A 629 37.40 -24.85 4.32
C TYR A 629 37.59 -26.37 4.48
N ASP A 630 38.71 -26.78 5.08
CA ASP A 630 38.90 -28.07 5.76
C ASP A 630 40.33 -28.18 6.29
N ALA A 631 40.57 -27.70 7.52
CA ALA A 631 41.75 -28.07 8.31
C ALA A 631 41.62 -27.62 9.78
N MET A 632 40.63 -28.13 10.54
CA MET A 632 40.70 -28.16 12.01
C MET A 632 39.91 -29.35 12.57
N LEU A 633 40.48 -30.55 12.44
CA LEU A 633 40.23 -31.70 13.33
C LEU A 633 41.38 -32.70 13.15
N GLN A 634 42.50 -32.44 13.85
CA GLN A 634 43.45 -33.43 14.38
C GLN A 634 44.59 -32.70 15.12
N MET A 635 44.29 -32.19 16.32
CA MET A 635 45.06 -32.31 17.56
C MET A 635 44.34 -31.58 18.69
#